data_AF-A0A8C9RPJ1-F1
#
_entry.id   AF-A0A8C9RPJ1-F1
#
_cell.length_a   1.000
_cell.length_b   1.000
_cell.length_c   1.000
_cell.angle_alpha   90.00
_cell.angle_beta   90.00
_cell.angle_gamma   90.00
#
_symmetry.space_group_name_H-M   'P 1'
#
loop_
_entity.id
_entity.type
_entity.pdbx_description
1 polymer ?
#
loop_
_entity_poly.entity_id
_entity_poly.type
_entity_poly.pdbx_seq_one_letter_code
_entity_poly.pdbx_strand_id
1 'polypeptide(L)'
;MAKAVLSEVGWGEGFAMPVANAENKALEDEVGSRKQKEKSNVENKIYTYRDRIQAMGEHLKNVRQELSHTQGLLRAREKEIESEVHFRALADREMGRLRQEITKLDRELGSLRDKKNSHENNIFKASQKLEELMCQLNWDQKALDAWLEKSARKDEDTMAIIKYAKQDEGKIRELTLSIEKMTIEAQQKRRTLDNELTETITAQIALDKTAENFRQAHVERQELIQQWESTIEQMRKRDREMEQCSLMLAEVNQKVREREGLIKEKKKFLEGEVENNREYERKIAAAERLAARLRQELQEQEANRSRLQDELGSLKCAVARAAADVEGKRSQLAALKKHIVEKTSKLKAAKERNAALQGKLESATESTVGVEEQAAQMEQMLKESEQALKEVNAQLQRHREALFRKTQELQVLKAKEKETAAQISGTRATLVHLDKRLSKLDQDSLKQQEIIYSQDFQIHLLERKMARLQGEMSTEEKQNLDKKVSELNDILEERKKTATMLALQLKKLQDDIRCVTKEMEKKGAMRSELSTKIEELNLIHDTSEKELKRLRLSKQDAMVEDNILKLEVKRLRELLYCKADDVLSLEKRALRLRAAMAEREEEIKLHREMLLKHVKVADQERQGLSTEVQERLSRVDKMRNRYEVMTMSMAFPEGEEDRLHAYYVIKVAQEKEELQRKGDDLDAKICKMEKEIHALENTLHVVNSHNSTYRRSFQKVAESSKEFQEKLKLEEQKKAVEEKCKHKRRCIRELQEDLQNRNGALDTVVREEVSLKEKMDEIQSQITALNKDLSSQKEKLDRVNKECSKLSKGIRSSSNTKGETPEERDIVLRELKDFNRTVNNMLLEAIADHPDLKSPVFSTFAPCARVYVCVYAPRSVDSAASSGSRTALSCSVRMLDLSLPVASSPVATPSPRNSYPASASSQKRKSP
;
A
#
# COMPACT_ATOMS: atom_id res chain seq x y z
N MET A 1 -74.85 35.68 45.39
CA MET A 1 -75.91 36.35 44.59
C MET A 1 -76.08 35.71 43.20
N ALA A 2 -75.12 35.82 42.28
CA ALA A 2 -75.28 35.47 40.84
C ALA A 2 -75.64 34.00 40.43
N LYS A 3 -76.05 33.10 41.35
CA LYS A 3 -76.38 31.70 41.02
C LYS A 3 -77.86 31.34 41.18
N ALA A 4 -78.66 32.13 41.89
CA ALA A 4 -80.07 31.81 42.17
C ALA A 4 -81.01 32.17 41.01
N VAL A 5 -80.80 33.33 40.39
CA VAL A 5 -81.66 33.94 39.34
C VAL A 5 -81.84 33.08 38.08
N LEU A 6 -80.98 32.07 37.87
CA LEU A 6 -80.90 31.38 36.59
C LEU A 6 -81.64 30.04 36.56
N SER A 7 -81.73 29.33 37.70
CA SER A 7 -82.28 27.97 37.74
C SER A 7 -83.80 27.90 37.56
N GLU A 8 -84.52 28.96 37.95
CA GLU A 8 -85.98 29.05 37.82
C GLU A 8 -86.44 29.21 36.36
N VAL A 9 -85.53 29.56 35.44
CA VAL A 9 -85.80 29.81 34.01
C VAL A 9 -85.65 28.53 33.17
N GLY A 10 -85.95 27.36 33.76
CA GLY A 10 -85.88 26.06 33.11
C GLY A 10 -84.45 25.51 32.95
N TRP A 11 -83.69 25.49 34.04
CA TRP A 11 -82.53 24.61 34.17
C TRP A 11 -83.01 23.18 34.54
N GLY A 12 -82.24 22.10 34.39
CA GLY A 12 -80.77 22.15 34.36
C GLY A 12 -79.97 20.96 33.84
N GLU A 13 -80.54 19.92 33.23
CA GLU A 13 -79.71 18.84 32.64
C GLU A 13 -80.32 18.20 31.37
N GLY A 14 -79.50 18.08 30.33
CA GLY A 14 -79.90 17.69 28.97
C GLY A 14 -79.78 18.82 27.94
N PHE A 15 -79.70 18.49 26.64
CA PHE A 15 -79.72 19.49 25.55
C PHE A 15 -81.12 20.05 25.26
N ALA A 16 -82.16 19.56 25.96
CA ALA A 16 -83.53 20.04 25.91
C ALA A 16 -83.62 21.45 26.51
N MET A 17 -83.37 22.47 25.70
CA MET A 17 -83.51 23.87 26.07
C MET A 17 -85.01 24.22 26.16
N PRO A 18 -85.51 24.87 27.24
CA PRO A 18 -86.96 25.08 27.44
C PRO A 18 -87.63 25.96 26.38
N VAL A 19 -86.84 26.80 25.69
CA VAL A 19 -87.28 27.62 24.54
C VAL A 19 -86.65 27.07 23.26
N ALA A 20 -86.63 25.74 23.12
CA ALA A 20 -86.36 25.07 21.86
C ALA A 20 -87.56 25.24 20.92
N ASN A 21 -87.32 25.84 19.76
CA ASN A 21 -88.32 26.07 18.73
C ASN A 21 -88.68 24.75 17.99
N ALA A 22 -89.69 24.79 17.11
CA ALA A 22 -90.12 23.61 16.36
C ALA A 22 -89.01 23.01 15.47
N GLU A 23 -88.07 23.85 15.01
CA GLU A 23 -86.87 23.45 14.27
C GLU A 23 -86.01 22.47 15.09
N ASN A 24 -85.76 22.78 16.37
CA ASN A 24 -85.01 21.91 17.27
C ASN A 24 -85.66 20.52 17.46
N LYS A 25 -86.98 20.39 17.34
CA LYS A 25 -87.67 19.09 17.38
C LYS A 25 -87.61 18.34 16.05
N ALA A 26 -87.71 19.03 14.92
CA ALA A 26 -87.46 18.41 13.61
C ALA A 26 -86.01 17.91 13.49
N LEU A 27 -85.05 18.61 14.11
CA LEU A 27 -83.65 18.21 14.22
C LEU A 27 -83.45 16.93 15.06
N GLU A 28 -84.32 16.62 16.02
CA GLU A 28 -84.27 15.35 16.78
C GLU A 28 -84.62 14.14 15.89
N ASP A 29 -85.71 14.21 15.12
CA ASP A 29 -86.11 13.14 14.18
C ASP A 29 -85.13 12.98 13.00
N GLU A 30 -84.56 14.10 12.51
CA GLU A 30 -83.49 14.09 11.51
C GLU A 30 -82.25 13.34 12.01
N VAL A 31 -81.87 13.56 13.27
CA VAL A 31 -80.77 12.86 13.95
C VAL A 31 -81.09 11.39 14.17
N GLY A 32 -82.30 11.07 14.64
CA GLY A 32 -82.70 9.70 14.99
C GLY A 32 -82.79 8.74 13.80
N SER A 33 -83.54 9.11 12.75
CA SER A 33 -83.88 8.19 11.65
C SER A 33 -83.03 8.37 10.40
N ARG A 34 -82.73 9.63 10.02
CA ARG A 34 -82.05 9.93 8.76
C ARG A 34 -80.54 9.75 8.90
N LYS A 35 -79.94 10.42 9.88
CA LYS A 35 -78.50 10.38 10.13
C LYS A 35 -77.99 9.01 10.57
N GLN A 36 -78.84 8.16 11.14
CA GLN A 36 -78.47 6.78 11.49
C GLN A 36 -78.38 5.83 10.25
N LYS A 37 -79.19 6.05 9.19
CA LYS A 37 -79.03 5.34 7.90
C LYS A 37 -77.91 5.92 7.04
N GLU A 38 -77.66 7.23 7.15
CA GLU A 38 -76.47 7.84 6.56
C GLU A 38 -75.20 7.32 7.24
N LYS A 39 -75.21 7.16 8.57
CA LYS A 39 -74.11 6.60 9.35
C LYS A 39 -73.67 5.22 8.85
N SER A 40 -74.55 4.26 8.63
CA SER A 40 -74.15 2.93 8.15
C SER A 40 -73.60 2.94 6.70
N ASN A 41 -74.16 3.77 5.83
CA ASN A 41 -73.60 4.02 4.49
C ASN A 41 -72.24 4.74 4.55
N VAL A 42 -72.03 5.62 5.53
CA VAL A 42 -70.74 6.26 5.79
C VAL A 42 -69.75 5.28 6.43
N GLU A 43 -70.19 4.35 7.27
CA GLU A 43 -69.35 3.28 7.83
C GLU A 43 -68.84 2.34 6.73
N ASN A 44 -69.68 1.89 5.80
CA ASN A 44 -69.25 1.10 4.63
C ASN A 44 -68.26 1.86 3.73
N LYS A 45 -68.45 3.18 3.56
CA LYS A 45 -67.46 4.05 2.90
C LYS A 45 -66.17 4.16 3.72
N ILE A 46 -66.25 4.25 5.05
CA ILE A 46 -65.08 4.27 5.94
C ILE A 46 -64.30 2.95 5.89
N TYR A 47 -64.95 1.79 5.77
CA TYR A 47 -64.26 0.51 5.56
C TYR A 47 -63.51 0.50 4.22
N THR A 48 -64.20 0.74 3.11
CA THR A 48 -63.56 0.77 1.78
C THR A 48 -62.48 1.85 1.64
N TYR A 49 -62.63 3.00 2.32
CA TYR A 49 -61.54 3.99 2.43
C TYR A 49 -60.40 3.53 3.35
N ARG A 50 -60.68 2.82 4.46
CA ARG A 50 -59.65 2.27 5.37
C ARG A 50 -58.79 1.25 4.65
N ASP A 51 -59.40 0.35 3.88
CA ASP A 51 -58.69 -0.68 3.12
C ASP A 51 -57.83 -0.06 2.00
N ARG A 52 -58.38 0.94 1.30
CA ARG A 52 -57.63 1.74 0.31
C ARG A 52 -56.49 2.53 0.97
N ILE A 53 -56.70 3.09 2.16
CA ILE A 53 -55.66 3.80 2.94
C ILE A 53 -54.58 2.82 3.43
N GLN A 54 -54.93 1.58 3.76
CA GLN A 54 -53.95 0.55 4.10
C GLN A 54 -53.10 0.17 2.88
N ALA A 55 -53.72 -0.16 1.75
CA ALA A 55 -53.00 -0.51 0.51
C ALA A 55 -52.11 0.65 0.02
N MET A 56 -52.63 1.89 0.04
CA MET A 56 -51.83 3.09 -0.25
C MET A 56 -50.72 3.33 0.80
N GLY A 57 -50.96 2.98 2.07
CA GLY A 57 -49.99 3.08 3.15
C GLY A 57 -48.86 2.06 3.04
N GLU A 58 -49.15 0.86 2.54
CA GLU A 58 -48.18 -0.19 2.23
C GLU A 58 -47.36 0.18 0.99
N HIS A 59 -48.00 0.61 -0.10
CA HIS A 59 -47.31 1.18 -1.25
C HIS A 59 -46.40 2.37 -0.85
N LEU A 60 -46.87 3.25 0.05
CA LEU A 60 -46.09 4.38 0.55
C LEU A 60 -44.95 3.97 1.49
N LYS A 61 -45.00 2.81 2.17
CA LYS A 61 -43.84 2.22 2.84
C LYS A 61 -42.80 1.78 1.82
N ASN A 62 -43.21 1.06 0.78
CA ASN A 62 -42.31 0.58 -0.27
C ASN A 62 -41.63 1.75 -1.00
N VAL A 63 -42.40 2.77 -1.41
CA VAL A 63 -41.85 4.01 -2.02
C VAL A 63 -40.89 4.73 -1.07
N ARG A 64 -41.10 4.69 0.26
CA ARG A 64 -40.14 5.23 1.24
C ARG A 64 -38.89 4.37 1.38
N GLN A 65 -38.99 3.05 1.23
CA GLN A 65 -37.83 2.16 1.21
C GLN A 65 -37.00 2.42 -0.04
N GLU A 66 -37.60 2.45 -1.23
CA GLU A 66 -36.92 2.83 -2.48
C GLU A 66 -36.30 4.24 -2.41
N LEU A 67 -37.00 5.22 -1.82
CA LEU A 67 -36.45 6.55 -1.58
C LEU A 67 -35.26 6.53 -0.60
N SER A 68 -35.27 5.65 0.41
CA SER A 68 -34.12 5.46 1.31
C SER A 68 -32.95 4.72 0.66
N HIS A 69 -33.21 3.76 -0.23
CA HIS A 69 -32.18 3.05 -0.99
C HIS A 69 -31.53 3.98 -2.02
N THR A 70 -32.32 4.75 -2.77
CA THR A 70 -31.81 5.77 -3.70
C THR A 70 -31.08 6.90 -2.99
N GLN A 71 -31.54 7.38 -1.82
CA GLN A 71 -30.76 8.30 -0.97
C GLN A 71 -29.45 7.67 -0.45
N GLY A 72 -29.44 6.37 -0.16
CA GLY A 72 -28.22 5.64 0.19
C GLY A 72 -27.21 5.58 -0.96
N LEU A 73 -27.69 5.31 -2.18
CA LEU A 73 -26.89 5.31 -3.41
C LEU A 73 -26.38 6.72 -3.75
N LEU A 74 -27.20 7.76 -3.62
CA LEU A 74 -26.77 9.15 -3.81
C LEU A 74 -25.66 9.53 -2.83
N ARG A 75 -25.79 9.19 -1.53
CA ARG A 75 -24.74 9.41 -0.52
C ARG A 75 -23.47 8.59 -0.75
N ALA A 76 -23.56 7.46 -1.44
CA ALA A 76 -22.38 6.71 -1.88
C ALA A 76 -21.68 7.46 -3.04
N ARG A 77 -22.44 7.89 -4.05
CA ARG A 77 -21.91 8.68 -5.17
C ARG A 77 -21.35 10.05 -4.73
N GLU A 78 -21.98 10.72 -3.78
CA GLU A 78 -21.46 11.96 -3.17
C GLU A 78 -20.06 11.74 -2.59
N LYS A 79 -19.86 10.66 -1.82
CA LYS A 79 -18.55 10.30 -1.24
C LYS A 79 -17.53 9.85 -2.28
N GLU A 80 -17.97 9.16 -3.33
CA GLU A 80 -17.10 8.82 -4.46
C GLU A 80 -16.61 10.09 -5.15
N ILE A 81 -17.49 11.05 -5.43
CA ILE A 81 -17.16 12.36 -6.00
C ILE A 81 -16.24 13.17 -5.07
N GLU A 82 -16.48 13.18 -3.75
CA GLU A 82 -15.58 13.78 -2.77
C GLU A 82 -14.18 13.15 -2.84
N SER A 83 -14.09 11.82 -3.00
CA SER A 83 -12.82 11.11 -3.14
C SER A 83 -12.12 11.42 -4.47
N GLU A 84 -12.85 11.49 -5.59
CA GLU A 84 -12.30 11.88 -6.90
C GLU A 84 -11.80 13.33 -6.90
N VAL A 85 -12.54 14.26 -6.27
CA VAL A 85 -12.10 15.65 -6.06
C VAL A 85 -10.84 15.71 -5.21
N HIS A 86 -10.73 14.88 -4.16
CA HIS A 86 -9.52 14.77 -3.35
C HIS A 86 -8.32 14.20 -4.16
N PHE A 87 -8.51 13.12 -4.93
CA PHE A 87 -7.47 12.55 -5.78
C PHE A 87 -7.02 13.54 -6.88
N ARG A 88 -7.98 14.25 -7.51
CA ARG A 88 -7.68 15.33 -8.46
C ARG A 88 -6.87 16.44 -7.80
N ALA A 89 -7.27 16.89 -6.61
CA ALA A 89 -6.52 17.89 -5.86
C ALA A 89 -5.11 17.42 -5.42
N LEU A 90 -4.87 16.11 -5.27
CA LEU A 90 -3.51 15.58 -5.10
C LEU A 90 -2.72 15.60 -6.42
N ALA A 91 -3.33 15.16 -7.52
CA ALA A 91 -2.72 15.19 -8.86
C ALA A 91 -2.37 16.63 -9.30
N ASP A 92 -3.25 17.60 -9.06
CA ASP A 92 -3.01 19.02 -9.35
C ASP A 92 -1.86 19.61 -8.50
N ARG A 93 -1.68 19.15 -7.25
CA ARG A 93 -0.54 19.53 -6.40
C ARG A 93 0.78 18.93 -6.89
N GLU A 94 0.80 17.65 -7.25
CA GLU A 94 2.00 17.01 -7.83
C GLU A 94 2.35 17.59 -9.20
N MET A 95 1.37 17.85 -10.07
CA MET A 95 1.60 18.62 -11.31
C MET A 95 2.14 20.02 -11.01
N GLY A 96 1.66 20.68 -9.96
CA GLY A 96 2.19 21.96 -9.48
C GLY A 96 3.66 21.88 -9.05
N ARG A 97 4.02 20.84 -8.27
CA ARG A 97 5.40 20.58 -7.84
C ARG A 97 6.32 20.29 -9.03
N LEU A 98 5.90 19.38 -9.91
CA LEU A 98 6.66 19.01 -11.11
C LEU A 98 6.84 20.20 -12.07
N ARG A 99 5.82 21.05 -12.26
CA ARG A 99 5.97 22.32 -13.01
C ARG A 99 6.96 23.27 -12.35
N GLN A 100 6.97 23.38 -11.02
CA GLN A 100 7.98 24.18 -10.32
C GLN A 100 9.39 23.61 -10.49
N GLU A 101 9.56 22.29 -10.50
CA GLU A 101 10.84 21.61 -10.75
C GLU A 101 11.31 21.78 -12.19
N ILE A 102 10.42 21.58 -13.19
CA ILE A 102 10.71 21.87 -14.60
C ILE A 102 11.19 23.32 -14.76
N THR A 103 10.47 24.32 -14.22
CA THR A 103 10.93 25.71 -14.36
C THR A 103 12.24 26.02 -13.61
N LYS A 104 12.66 25.23 -12.61
CA LYS A 104 14.01 25.35 -12.02
C LYS A 104 15.05 24.83 -13.00
N LEU A 105 14.85 23.64 -13.53
CA LEU A 105 15.72 23.03 -14.55
C LEU A 105 15.82 23.91 -15.80
N ASP A 106 14.74 24.54 -16.26
CA ASP A 106 14.76 25.49 -17.38
C ASP A 106 15.61 26.74 -17.09
N ARG A 107 15.53 27.30 -15.85
CA ARG A 107 16.40 28.42 -15.43
C ARG A 107 17.86 28.00 -15.32
N GLU A 108 18.12 26.79 -14.84
CA GLU A 108 19.48 26.23 -14.74
C GLU A 108 20.07 25.99 -16.13
N LEU A 109 19.31 25.37 -17.05
CA LEU A 109 19.65 25.20 -18.47
C LEU A 109 19.85 26.54 -19.18
N GLY A 110 19.04 27.56 -18.88
CA GLY A 110 19.25 28.93 -19.31
C GLY A 110 20.61 29.46 -18.84
N SER A 111 20.89 29.38 -17.54
CA SER A 111 22.18 29.83 -16.97
C SER A 111 23.39 29.07 -17.54
N LEU A 112 23.23 27.78 -17.90
CA LEU A 112 24.25 26.97 -18.54
C LEU A 112 24.45 27.35 -20.00
N ARG A 113 23.37 27.73 -20.71
CA ARG A 113 23.44 28.28 -22.07
C ARG A 113 24.11 29.65 -22.06
N ASP A 114 23.81 30.52 -21.11
CA ASP A 114 24.45 31.83 -20.98
C ASP A 114 25.94 31.70 -20.63
N LYS A 115 26.30 30.77 -19.72
CA LYS A 115 27.70 30.40 -19.46
C LYS A 115 28.38 29.90 -20.73
N LYS A 116 27.78 28.93 -21.45
CA LYS A 116 28.31 28.42 -22.73
C LYS A 116 28.53 29.55 -23.73
N ASN A 117 27.52 30.39 -23.97
CA ASN A 117 27.62 31.56 -24.85
C ASN A 117 28.74 32.51 -24.40
N SER A 118 28.94 32.72 -23.09
CA SER A 118 30.04 33.54 -22.58
C SER A 118 31.41 32.92 -22.82
N HIS A 119 31.54 31.59 -22.71
CA HIS A 119 32.77 30.87 -23.03
C HIS A 119 33.06 30.88 -24.54
N GLU A 120 32.06 30.65 -25.39
CA GLU A 120 32.18 30.73 -26.85
C GLU A 120 32.58 32.14 -27.31
N ASN A 121 31.96 33.18 -26.73
CA ASN A 121 32.36 34.58 -26.98
C ASN A 121 33.77 34.91 -26.48
N ASN A 122 34.22 34.32 -25.36
CA ASN A 122 35.57 34.51 -24.84
C ASN A 122 36.62 33.76 -25.67
N ILE A 123 36.29 32.55 -26.17
CA ILE A 123 37.09 31.80 -27.13
C ILE A 123 37.21 32.60 -28.43
N PHE A 124 36.11 33.10 -28.99
CA PHE A 124 36.12 33.93 -30.20
C PHE A 124 37.01 35.18 -30.03
N LYS A 125 36.90 35.89 -28.90
CA LYS A 125 37.78 37.03 -28.57
C LYS A 125 39.24 36.64 -28.37
N ALA A 126 39.53 35.42 -27.91
CA ALA A 126 40.89 34.91 -27.79
C ALA A 126 41.46 34.53 -29.16
N SER A 127 40.68 33.89 -30.02
CA SER A 127 41.03 33.60 -31.42
C SER A 127 41.27 34.88 -32.21
N GLN A 128 40.38 35.88 -32.12
CA GLN A 128 40.57 37.18 -32.77
C GLN A 128 41.86 37.87 -32.31
N LYS A 129 42.16 37.86 -30.99
CA LYS A 129 43.42 38.40 -30.48
C LYS A 129 44.65 37.62 -30.96
N LEU A 130 44.52 36.30 -31.13
CA LEU A 130 45.58 35.45 -31.65
C LEU A 130 45.82 35.73 -33.14
N GLU A 131 44.76 35.96 -33.92
CA GLU A 131 44.82 36.42 -35.31
C GLU A 131 45.42 37.83 -35.42
N GLU A 132 45.02 38.77 -34.54
CA GLU A 132 45.62 40.12 -34.44
C GLU A 132 47.11 40.05 -34.12
N LEU A 133 47.53 39.19 -33.18
CA LEU A 133 48.94 38.95 -32.85
C LEU A 133 49.70 38.25 -33.99
N MET A 134 49.07 37.33 -34.73
CA MET A 134 49.65 36.73 -35.94
C MET A 134 49.80 37.77 -37.06
N CYS A 135 48.84 38.69 -37.22
CA CYS A 135 48.97 39.80 -38.15
C CYS A 135 50.09 40.76 -37.74
N GLN A 136 50.22 41.10 -36.45
CA GLN A 136 51.33 41.89 -35.93
C GLN A 136 52.67 41.20 -36.17
N LEU A 137 52.81 39.92 -35.81
CA LEU A 137 54.01 39.12 -36.09
C LEU A 137 54.37 39.09 -37.58
N ASN A 138 53.38 38.98 -38.47
CA ASN A 138 53.58 39.03 -39.92
C ASN A 138 53.95 40.43 -40.45
N TRP A 139 53.64 41.50 -39.72
CA TRP A 139 54.12 42.87 -40.01
C TRP A 139 55.53 43.09 -39.46
N ASP A 140 55.78 42.66 -38.22
CA ASP A 140 57.09 42.73 -37.56
C ASP A 140 58.14 41.90 -38.32
N GLN A 141 57.78 40.72 -38.83
CA GLN A 141 58.63 39.92 -39.71
C GLN A 141 59.00 40.69 -40.98
N LYS A 142 58.03 41.29 -41.68
CA LYS A 142 58.29 42.08 -42.90
C LYS A 142 59.10 43.35 -42.62
N ALA A 143 58.89 43.98 -41.47
CA ALA A 143 59.68 45.11 -41.02
C ALA A 143 61.13 44.69 -40.70
N LEU A 144 61.31 43.54 -40.04
CA LEU A 144 62.60 42.93 -39.78
C LEU A 144 63.31 42.54 -41.08
N ASP A 145 62.63 41.90 -42.03
CA ASP A 145 63.19 41.53 -43.34
C ASP A 145 63.68 42.78 -44.12
N ALA A 146 62.89 43.87 -44.12
CA ALA A 146 63.27 45.14 -44.73
C ALA A 146 64.40 45.89 -43.97
N TRP A 147 64.58 45.62 -42.67
CA TRP A 147 65.74 46.06 -41.90
C TRP A 147 66.97 45.19 -42.18
N LEU A 148 66.80 43.87 -42.29
CA LEU A 148 67.86 42.92 -42.63
C LEU A 148 68.40 43.17 -44.05
N GLU A 149 67.56 43.55 -45.01
CA GLU A 149 68.02 43.92 -46.37
C GLU A 149 68.82 45.24 -46.38
N LYS A 150 68.49 46.19 -45.50
CA LYS A 150 69.26 47.43 -45.31
C LYS A 150 70.52 47.20 -44.46
N SER A 151 70.49 46.23 -43.56
CA SER A 151 71.64 45.77 -42.79
C SER A 151 72.63 45.08 -43.72
N ALA A 152 72.17 44.12 -44.54
CA ALA A 152 72.96 43.35 -45.50
C ALA A 152 73.93 44.20 -46.33
N ARG A 153 73.49 45.36 -46.83
CA ARG A 153 74.31 46.28 -47.66
C ARG A 153 75.36 47.10 -46.88
N LYS A 154 75.37 47.02 -45.54
CA LYS A 154 76.44 47.52 -44.64
C LYS A 154 77.17 46.37 -43.94
N ASP A 155 76.48 45.27 -43.73
CA ASP A 155 77.06 44.00 -43.33
C ASP A 155 78.01 43.50 -44.42
N GLU A 156 77.79 43.69 -45.72
CA GLU A 156 78.69 43.20 -46.78
C GLU A 156 80.16 43.63 -46.61
N ASP A 157 80.43 44.93 -46.45
CA ASP A 157 81.80 45.44 -46.20
C ASP A 157 82.36 44.97 -44.85
N THR A 158 81.54 44.97 -43.79
CA THR A 158 82.00 44.54 -42.47
C THR A 158 82.14 43.02 -42.36
N MET A 159 81.38 42.25 -43.14
CA MET A 159 81.42 40.78 -43.25
C MET A 159 82.61 40.28 -44.07
N ALA A 160 83.35 41.12 -44.78
CA ALA A 160 84.67 40.74 -45.28
C ALA A 160 85.66 40.53 -44.12
N ILE A 161 85.72 41.50 -43.19
CA ILE A 161 86.59 41.46 -42.01
C ILE A 161 86.03 40.48 -40.96
N ILE A 162 84.73 40.56 -40.71
CA ILE A 162 84.02 39.73 -39.74
C ILE A 162 83.86 38.29 -40.25
N LYS A 163 84.05 37.96 -41.55
CA LYS A 163 84.01 36.56 -42.04
C LYS A 163 85.01 35.67 -41.34
N TYR A 164 86.26 36.11 -41.24
CA TYR A 164 87.32 35.30 -40.64
C TYR A 164 87.10 35.15 -39.12
N ALA A 165 86.73 36.22 -38.42
CA ALA A 165 86.33 36.13 -37.01
C ALA A 165 85.08 35.25 -36.79
N LYS A 166 84.05 35.35 -37.65
CA LYS A 166 82.84 34.51 -37.62
C LYS A 166 83.08 33.07 -38.09
N GLN A 167 84.22 32.70 -38.68
CA GLN A 167 84.54 31.31 -38.95
C GLN A 167 85.01 30.60 -37.67
N ASP A 168 85.89 31.24 -36.90
CA ASP A 168 86.38 30.71 -35.62
C ASP A 168 85.32 30.80 -34.51
N GLU A 169 84.73 31.99 -34.30
CA GLU A 169 83.55 32.13 -33.42
C GLU A 169 82.34 31.35 -33.96
N GLY A 170 82.30 31.05 -35.26
CA GLY A 170 81.25 30.25 -35.90
C GLY A 170 81.37 28.79 -35.47
N LYS A 171 82.56 28.20 -35.56
CA LYS A 171 82.83 26.85 -35.04
C LYS A 171 82.45 26.73 -33.56
N ILE A 172 82.82 27.74 -32.77
CA ILE A 172 82.54 27.75 -31.33
C ILE A 172 81.04 27.92 -31.05
N ARG A 173 80.33 28.82 -31.75
CA ARG A 173 78.87 29.00 -31.59
C ARG A 173 78.05 27.86 -32.21
N GLU A 174 78.48 27.24 -33.30
CA GLU A 174 77.87 26.03 -33.85
C GLU A 174 77.92 24.89 -32.82
N LEU A 175 79.09 24.66 -32.20
CA LEU A 175 79.25 23.64 -31.16
C LEU A 175 78.48 24.02 -29.89
N THR A 176 78.50 25.28 -29.47
CA THR A 176 77.78 25.74 -28.26
C THR A 176 76.27 25.68 -28.45
N LEU A 177 75.73 26.20 -29.55
CA LEU A 177 74.30 26.11 -29.88
C LEU A 177 73.88 24.66 -30.19
N SER A 178 74.77 23.81 -30.68
CA SER A 178 74.50 22.36 -30.78
C SER A 178 74.39 21.74 -29.40
N ILE A 179 75.29 22.06 -28.45
CA ILE A 179 75.21 21.59 -27.06
C ILE A 179 73.96 22.15 -26.36
N GLU A 180 73.65 23.43 -26.50
CA GLU A 180 72.45 24.05 -25.92
C GLU A 180 71.17 23.48 -26.55
N LYS A 181 71.10 23.35 -27.87
CA LYS A 181 69.97 22.70 -28.55
C LYS A 181 69.83 21.23 -28.14
N MET A 182 70.91 20.46 -28.09
CA MET A 182 70.87 19.06 -27.67
C MET A 182 70.54 18.90 -26.18
N THR A 183 70.92 19.85 -25.31
CA THR A 183 70.52 19.83 -23.89
C THR A 183 69.09 20.34 -23.67
N ILE A 184 68.61 21.30 -24.45
CA ILE A 184 67.18 21.70 -24.47
C ILE A 184 66.33 20.56 -25.03
N GLU A 185 66.73 19.93 -26.13
CA GLU A 185 66.07 18.74 -26.67
C GLU A 185 66.15 17.56 -25.69
N ALA A 186 67.26 17.35 -24.99
CA ALA A 186 67.36 16.31 -23.96
C ALA A 186 66.46 16.64 -22.74
N GLN A 187 66.34 17.91 -22.34
CA GLN A 187 65.42 18.33 -21.28
C GLN A 187 63.96 18.26 -21.73
N GLN A 188 63.65 18.54 -23.00
CA GLN A 188 62.31 18.36 -23.58
C GLN A 188 61.97 16.88 -23.67
N LYS A 189 62.86 16.05 -24.23
CA LYS A 189 62.71 14.59 -24.30
C LYS A 189 62.64 13.95 -22.90
N ARG A 190 63.33 14.52 -21.90
CA ARG A 190 63.17 14.11 -20.50
C ARG A 190 61.84 14.57 -19.93
N ARG A 191 61.37 15.80 -20.17
CA ARG A 191 60.04 16.26 -19.72
C ARG A 191 58.90 15.47 -20.40
N THR A 192 59.02 15.11 -21.67
CA THR A 192 58.05 14.22 -22.31
C THR A 192 58.15 12.82 -21.70
N LEU A 193 59.35 12.27 -21.47
CA LEU A 193 59.49 10.98 -20.78
C LEU A 193 58.97 11.01 -19.34
N ASP A 194 59.20 12.10 -18.60
CA ASP A 194 58.69 12.32 -17.24
C ASP A 194 57.15 12.42 -17.27
N ASN A 195 56.56 13.11 -18.26
CA ASN A 195 55.11 13.17 -18.48
C ASN A 195 54.52 11.81 -18.86
N GLU A 196 55.05 11.15 -19.89
CA GLU A 196 54.65 9.81 -20.35
C GLU A 196 54.82 8.76 -19.23
N LEU A 197 55.83 8.91 -18.36
CA LEU A 197 55.97 8.12 -17.14
C LEU A 197 54.82 8.42 -16.16
N THR A 198 54.44 9.68 -15.93
CA THR A 198 53.27 9.98 -15.08
C THR A 198 51.94 9.55 -15.71
N GLU A 199 51.80 9.59 -17.03
CA GLU A 199 50.59 9.14 -17.76
C GLU A 199 50.51 7.61 -17.76
N THR A 200 51.61 6.89 -17.97
CA THR A 200 51.65 5.43 -17.81
C THR A 200 51.48 4.99 -16.35
N ILE A 201 52.05 5.69 -15.37
CA ILE A 201 51.82 5.41 -13.94
C ILE A 201 50.36 5.69 -13.55
N THR A 202 49.75 6.79 -13.99
CA THR A 202 48.34 7.08 -13.67
C THR A 202 47.37 6.15 -14.41
N ALA A 203 47.70 5.75 -15.65
CA ALA A 203 46.98 4.70 -16.36
C ALA A 203 47.12 3.33 -15.66
N GLN A 204 48.31 2.98 -15.17
CA GLN A 204 48.55 1.76 -14.39
C GLN A 204 47.76 1.78 -13.07
N ILE A 205 47.78 2.90 -12.33
CA ILE A 205 46.96 3.08 -11.12
C ILE A 205 45.46 2.98 -11.44
N ALA A 206 45.00 3.50 -12.57
CA ALA A 206 43.61 3.35 -13.02
C ALA A 206 43.27 1.90 -13.41
N LEU A 207 44.19 1.18 -14.04
CA LEU A 207 44.05 -0.25 -14.37
C LEU A 207 44.03 -1.11 -13.09
N ASP A 208 44.91 -0.85 -12.13
CA ASP A 208 44.92 -1.55 -10.84
C ASP A 208 43.68 -1.23 -10.02
N LYS A 209 43.22 0.04 -10.00
CA LYS A 209 41.97 0.44 -9.33
C LYS A 209 40.75 -0.17 -10.00
N THR A 210 40.71 -0.28 -11.32
CA THR A 210 39.62 -1.01 -12.01
C THR A 210 39.71 -2.52 -11.78
N ALA A 211 40.91 -3.11 -11.70
CA ALA A 211 41.09 -4.51 -11.33
C ALA A 211 40.67 -4.80 -9.87
N GLU A 212 40.93 -3.90 -8.93
CA GLU A 212 40.36 -3.93 -7.57
C GLU A 212 38.84 -3.87 -7.61
N ASN A 213 38.26 -2.91 -8.34
CA ASN A 213 36.80 -2.77 -8.47
C ASN A 213 36.18 -4.02 -9.14
N PHE A 214 36.85 -4.65 -10.11
CA PHE A 214 36.41 -5.90 -10.72
C PHE A 214 36.48 -7.07 -9.73
N ARG A 215 37.54 -7.18 -8.91
CA ARG A 215 37.61 -8.19 -7.84
C ARG A 215 36.49 -7.98 -6.83
N GLN A 216 36.27 -6.74 -6.37
CA GLN A 216 35.20 -6.40 -5.44
C GLN A 216 33.82 -6.75 -6.02
N ALA A 217 33.50 -6.29 -7.25
CA ALA A 217 32.24 -6.62 -7.91
C ALA A 217 32.07 -8.13 -8.17
N HIS A 218 33.16 -8.89 -8.33
CA HIS A 218 33.10 -10.34 -8.44
C HIS A 218 32.87 -11.03 -7.08
N VAL A 219 33.38 -10.48 -5.97
CA VAL A 219 33.06 -10.94 -4.61
C VAL A 219 31.60 -10.62 -4.27
N GLU A 220 31.16 -9.38 -4.47
CA GLU A 220 29.77 -8.95 -4.28
C GLU A 220 28.79 -9.81 -5.12
N ARG A 221 29.14 -10.09 -6.39
CA ARG A 221 28.39 -11.02 -7.23
C ARG A 221 28.35 -12.45 -6.65
N GLN A 222 29.46 -12.94 -6.11
CA GLN A 222 29.55 -14.29 -5.55
C GLN A 222 28.76 -14.42 -4.24
N GLU A 223 28.77 -13.38 -3.40
CA GLU A 223 27.93 -13.28 -2.20
C GLU A 223 26.44 -13.21 -2.57
N LEU A 224 26.08 -12.40 -3.57
CA LEU A 224 24.70 -12.30 -4.06
C LEU A 224 24.22 -13.61 -4.70
N ILE A 225 25.10 -14.35 -5.39
CA ILE A 225 24.83 -15.72 -5.85
C ILE A 225 24.62 -16.67 -4.65
N GLN A 226 25.45 -16.62 -3.59
CA GLN A 226 25.25 -17.46 -2.41
C GLN A 226 23.94 -17.15 -1.67
N GLN A 227 23.53 -15.87 -1.61
CA GLN A 227 22.23 -15.46 -1.08
C GLN A 227 21.07 -15.99 -1.94
N TRP A 228 21.22 -15.98 -3.27
CA TRP A 228 20.26 -16.59 -4.20
C TRP A 228 20.21 -18.13 -4.07
N GLU A 229 21.35 -18.81 -3.99
CA GLU A 229 21.42 -20.27 -3.74
C GLU A 229 20.72 -20.61 -2.41
N SER A 230 20.99 -19.84 -1.34
CA SER A 230 20.36 -20.04 -0.02
C SER A 230 18.85 -19.80 -0.02
N THR A 231 18.36 -18.75 -0.72
CA THR A 231 16.91 -18.50 -0.81
C THR A 231 16.20 -19.54 -1.67
N ILE A 232 16.83 -20.07 -2.72
CA ILE A 232 16.34 -21.21 -3.51
C ILE A 232 16.32 -22.50 -2.66
N GLU A 233 17.32 -22.73 -1.80
CA GLU A 233 17.30 -23.87 -0.87
C GLU A 233 16.22 -23.73 0.20
N GLN A 234 15.96 -22.52 0.71
CA GLN A 234 14.85 -22.26 1.65
C GLN A 234 13.48 -22.42 0.98
N MET A 235 13.33 -22.01 -0.28
CA MET A 235 12.14 -22.27 -1.09
C MET A 235 11.92 -23.78 -1.22
N ARG A 236 12.93 -24.52 -1.71
CA ARG A 236 12.89 -25.99 -1.86
C ARG A 236 12.69 -26.77 -0.55
N LYS A 237 12.99 -26.18 0.61
CA LYS A 237 12.63 -26.74 1.93
C LYS A 237 11.13 -26.53 2.20
N ARG A 238 10.64 -25.31 2.04
CA ARG A 238 9.21 -24.99 2.16
C ARG A 238 8.33 -25.76 1.18
N ASP A 239 8.80 -26.01 -0.04
CA ASP A 239 8.08 -26.83 -1.02
C ASP A 239 7.89 -28.27 -0.49
N ARG A 240 8.95 -28.89 0.06
CA ARG A 240 8.85 -30.21 0.69
C ARG A 240 8.03 -30.20 1.97
N GLU A 241 8.09 -29.15 2.77
CA GLU A 241 7.24 -28.96 3.96
C GLU A 241 5.76 -28.84 3.54
N MET A 242 5.45 -28.17 2.44
CA MET A 242 4.10 -28.11 1.85
C MET A 242 3.67 -29.46 1.26
N GLU A 243 4.55 -30.19 0.58
CA GLU A 243 4.31 -31.55 0.10
C GLU A 243 3.98 -32.48 1.29
N GLN A 244 4.79 -32.46 2.35
CA GLN A 244 4.54 -33.22 3.59
C GLN A 244 3.23 -32.82 4.27
N CYS A 245 2.93 -31.53 4.35
CA CYS A 245 1.64 -31.06 4.87
C CYS A 245 0.47 -31.52 3.98
N SER A 246 0.64 -31.58 2.65
CA SER A 246 -0.39 -32.07 1.72
C SER A 246 -0.63 -33.58 1.88
N LEU A 247 0.43 -34.37 2.12
CA LEU A 247 0.33 -35.79 2.43
C LEU A 247 -0.36 -36.03 3.78
N MET A 248 0.02 -35.28 4.81
CA MET A 248 -0.64 -35.33 6.12
C MET A 248 -2.13 -34.92 6.04
N LEU A 249 -2.46 -33.91 5.22
CA LEU A 249 -3.84 -33.55 4.92
C LEU A 249 -4.57 -34.65 4.13
N ALA A 250 -3.91 -35.33 3.19
CA ALA A 250 -4.49 -36.46 2.46
C ALA A 250 -4.80 -37.64 3.41
N GLU A 251 -3.87 -37.99 4.30
CA GLU A 251 -4.07 -38.99 5.35
C GLU A 251 -5.23 -38.63 6.29
N VAL A 252 -5.29 -37.38 6.78
CA VAL A 252 -6.37 -36.92 7.65
C VAL A 252 -7.71 -36.94 6.91
N ASN A 253 -7.75 -36.51 5.66
CA ASN A 253 -8.95 -36.60 4.82
C ASN A 253 -9.37 -38.05 4.55
N GLN A 254 -8.43 -38.99 4.41
CA GLN A 254 -8.75 -40.42 4.32
C GLN A 254 -9.36 -40.94 5.64
N LYS A 255 -8.71 -40.65 6.77
CA LYS A 255 -9.21 -41.02 8.12
C LYS A 255 -10.58 -40.41 8.41
N VAL A 256 -10.88 -39.23 7.86
CA VAL A 256 -12.22 -38.61 7.89
C VAL A 256 -13.21 -39.38 7.01
N ARG A 257 -12.87 -39.73 5.75
CA ARG A 257 -13.74 -40.55 4.88
C ARG A 257 -14.05 -41.92 5.48
N GLU A 258 -13.08 -42.57 6.10
CA GLU A 258 -13.23 -43.84 6.81
C GLU A 258 -14.20 -43.71 7.98
N ARG A 259 -14.03 -42.67 8.83
CA ARG A 259 -14.98 -42.37 9.92
C ARG A 259 -16.36 -41.97 9.42
N GLU A 260 -16.47 -41.24 8.31
CA GLU A 260 -17.75 -40.98 7.66
C GLU A 260 -18.42 -42.26 7.16
N GLY A 261 -17.65 -43.21 6.63
CA GLY A 261 -18.13 -44.55 6.24
C GLY A 261 -18.73 -45.26 7.45
N LEU A 262 -17.97 -45.37 8.54
CA LEU A 262 -18.43 -45.94 9.81
C LEU A 262 -19.67 -45.20 10.38
N ILE A 263 -19.74 -43.87 10.27
CA ILE A 263 -20.93 -43.09 10.68
C ILE A 263 -22.13 -43.39 9.78
N LYS A 264 -21.94 -43.55 8.46
CA LYS A 264 -23.02 -43.93 7.51
C LYS A 264 -23.51 -45.35 7.78
N GLU A 265 -22.61 -46.28 8.11
CA GLU A 265 -22.97 -47.64 8.55
C GLU A 265 -23.71 -47.65 9.88
N LYS A 266 -23.23 -46.92 10.90
CA LYS A 266 -23.93 -46.82 12.20
C LYS A 266 -25.27 -46.09 12.09
N LYS A 267 -25.43 -45.14 11.17
CA LYS A 267 -26.75 -44.56 10.83
C LYS A 267 -27.67 -45.60 10.20
N LYS A 268 -27.26 -46.31 9.16
CA LYS A 268 -28.05 -47.39 8.54
C LYS A 268 -28.44 -48.49 9.54
N PHE A 269 -27.52 -48.85 10.44
CA PHE A 269 -27.80 -49.81 11.51
C PHE A 269 -28.86 -49.27 12.49
N LEU A 270 -28.73 -48.01 12.92
CA LEU A 270 -29.70 -47.37 13.81
C LEU A 270 -31.06 -47.14 13.14
N GLU A 271 -31.08 -46.83 11.85
CA GLU A 271 -32.29 -46.75 11.01
C GLU A 271 -32.98 -48.12 10.96
N GLY A 272 -32.24 -49.20 10.67
CA GLY A 272 -32.75 -50.57 10.71
C GLY A 272 -33.26 -50.99 12.10
N GLU A 273 -32.55 -50.64 13.17
CA GLU A 273 -33.01 -50.88 14.54
C GLU A 273 -34.26 -50.06 14.90
N VAL A 274 -34.40 -48.84 14.38
CA VAL A 274 -35.64 -48.05 14.53
C VAL A 274 -36.80 -48.67 13.73
N GLU A 275 -36.55 -49.26 12.56
CA GLU A 275 -37.56 -49.99 11.80
C GLU A 275 -37.95 -51.33 12.46
N ASN A 276 -36.98 -52.06 13.02
CA ASN A 276 -37.19 -53.23 13.86
C ASN A 276 -38.06 -52.87 15.09
N ASN A 277 -37.72 -51.80 15.81
CA ASN A 277 -38.52 -51.32 16.95
C ASN A 277 -39.94 -50.92 16.52
N ARG A 278 -40.11 -50.21 15.40
CA ARG A 278 -41.44 -49.92 14.82
C ARG A 278 -42.20 -51.19 14.41
N GLU A 279 -41.51 -52.26 14.03
CA GLU A 279 -42.15 -53.57 13.84
C GLU A 279 -42.58 -54.22 15.14
N TYR A 280 -41.75 -54.17 16.18
CA TYR A 280 -42.12 -54.67 17.51
C TYR A 280 -43.28 -53.86 18.11
N GLU A 281 -43.30 -52.54 17.98
CA GLU A 281 -44.45 -51.68 18.33
C GLU A 281 -45.72 -52.10 17.56
N ARG A 282 -45.63 -52.35 16.24
CA ARG A 282 -46.76 -52.85 15.44
C ARG A 282 -47.24 -54.23 15.91
N LYS A 283 -46.32 -55.13 16.27
CA LYS A 283 -46.61 -56.49 16.78
C LYS A 283 -47.23 -56.43 18.18
N ILE A 284 -46.71 -55.57 19.07
CA ILE A 284 -47.26 -55.29 20.41
C ILE A 284 -48.67 -54.71 20.27
N ALA A 285 -48.86 -53.64 19.50
CA ALA A 285 -50.17 -53.03 19.31
C ALA A 285 -51.19 -53.99 18.64
N ALA A 286 -50.74 -54.99 17.88
CA ALA A 286 -51.60 -56.07 17.38
C ALA A 286 -51.96 -57.09 18.48
N ALA A 287 -50.98 -57.50 19.30
CA ALA A 287 -51.19 -58.37 20.45
C ALA A 287 -52.07 -57.72 21.53
N GLU A 288 -51.94 -56.42 21.78
CA GLU A 288 -52.81 -55.64 22.67
C GLU A 288 -54.25 -55.58 22.16
N ARG A 289 -54.45 -55.38 20.85
CA ARG A 289 -55.78 -55.45 20.21
C ARG A 289 -56.40 -56.85 20.31
N LEU A 290 -55.60 -57.91 20.21
CA LEU A 290 -56.07 -59.29 20.46
C LEU A 290 -56.38 -59.53 21.94
N ALA A 291 -55.53 -59.06 22.86
CA ALA A 291 -55.77 -59.16 24.30
C ALA A 291 -57.00 -58.34 24.74
N ALA A 292 -57.29 -57.20 24.10
CA ALA A 292 -58.50 -56.43 24.32
C ALA A 292 -59.76 -57.19 23.88
N ARG A 293 -59.74 -57.83 22.70
CA ARG A 293 -60.83 -58.73 22.25
C ARG A 293 -61.02 -59.89 23.21
N LEU A 294 -59.96 -60.61 23.55
CA LEU A 294 -60.02 -61.75 24.48
C LEU A 294 -60.52 -61.35 25.89
N ARG A 295 -60.23 -60.12 26.36
CA ARG A 295 -60.82 -59.58 27.60
C ARG A 295 -62.30 -59.24 27.46
N GLN A 296 -62.73 -58.71 26.31
CA GLN A 296 -64.15 -58.45 26.04
C GLN A 296 -64.93 -59.77 25.91
N GLU A 297 -64.41 -60.73 25.15
CA GLU A 297 -64.94 -62.09 25.03
C GLU A 297 -65.03 -62.77 26.41
N LEU A 298 -64.01 -62.63 27.26
CA LEU A 298 -64.05 -63.11 28.65
C LEU A 298 -65.19 -62.44 29.44
N GLN A 299 -65.34 -61.12 29.38
CA GLN A 299 -66.43 -60.40 30.06
C GLN A 299 -67.82 -60.81 29.55
N GLU A 300 -67.97 -61.04 28.25
CA GLU A 300 -69.22 -61.54 27.64
C GLU A 300 -69.52 -62.98 28.12
N GLN A 301 -68.51 -63.85 28.21
CA GLN A 301 -68.70 -65.20 28.78
C GLN A 301 -68.92 -65.17 30.30
N GLU A 302 -68.32 -64.25 31.06
CA GLU A 302 -68.61 -64.07 32.49
C GLU A 302 -70.03 -63.57 32.73
N ALA A 303 -70.55 -62.67 31.88
CA ALA A 303 -71.94 -62.22 31.92
C ALA A 303 -72.93 -63.33 31.50
N ASN A 304 -72.56 -64.19 30.55
CA ASN A 304 -73.35 -65.39 30.23
C ASN A 304 -73.31 -66.40 31.40
N ARG A 305 -72.16 -66.59 32.04
CA ARG A 305 -71.99 -67.44 33.22
C ARG A 305 -72.81 -66.92 34.41
N SER A 306 -72.91 -65.60 34.62
CA SER A 306 -73.77 -65.04 35.68
C SER A 306 -75.25 -65.23 35.36
N ARG A 307 -75.70 -64.96 34.12
CA ARG A 307 -77.09 -65.25 33.68
C ARG A 307 -77.48 -66.71 33.93
N LEU A 308 -76.64 -67.67 33.51
CA LEU A 308 -76.84 -69.10 33.75
C LEU A 308 -76.82 -69.45 35.26
N GLN A 309 -76.03 -68.74 36.07
CA GLN A 309 -76.02 -68.91 37.53
C GLN A 309 -77.30 -68.37 38.18
N ASP A 310 -77.85 -67.27 37.69
CA ASP A 310 -79.13 -66.69 38.15
C ASP A 310 -80.32 -67.56 37.73
N GLU A 311 -80.33 -68.06 36.49
CA GLU A 311 -81.28 -69.07 36.01
C GLU A 311 -81.25 -70.33 36.87
N LEU A 312 -80.06 -70.88 37.14
CA LEU A 312 -79.87 -72.06 38.00
C LEU A 312 -80.26 -71.76 39.46
N GLY A 313 -80.09 -70.52 39.92
CA GLY A 313 -80.65 -70.02 41.18
C GLY A 313 -82.18 -70.02 41.21
N SER A 314 -82.82 -69.55 40.14
CA SER A 314 -84.28 -69.56 39.99
C SER A 314 -84.85 -70.99 39.95
N LEU A 315 -84.16 -71.91 39.27
CA LEU A 315 -84.49 -73.34 39.21
C LEU A 315 -84.31 -74.01 40.58
N LYS A 316 -83.24 -73.70 41.33
CA LYS A 316 -83.10 -74.12 42.73
C LYS A 316 -84.26 -73.63 43.59
N CYS A 317 -84.69 -72.38 43.42
CA CYS A 317 -85.84 -71.83 44.15
C CYS A 317 -87.19 -72.43 43.72
N ALA A 318 -87.30 -72.96 42.49
CA ALA A 318 -88.46 -73.74 42.05
C ALA A 318 -88.44 -75.17 42.64
N VAL A 319 -87.29 -75.86 42.58
CA VAL A 319 -87.11 -77.20 43.14
C VAL A 319 -87.27 -77.20 44.67
N ALA A 320 -86.78 -76.18 45.37
CA ALA A 320 -86.97 -76.04 46.82
C ALA A 320 -88.45 -75.89 47.21
N ARG A 321 -89.24 -75.13 46.44
CA ARG A 321 -90.69 -75.04 46.62
C ARG A 321 -91.38 -76.38 46.36
N ALA A 322 -91.08 -77.02 45.23
CA ALA A 322 -91.62 -78.35 44.91
C ALA A 322 -91.24 -79.43 45.95
N ALA A 323 -90.04 -79.35 46.53
CA ALA A 323 -89.62 -80.23 47.62
C ALA A 323 -90.43 -79.97 48.90
N ALA A 324 -90.63 -78.70 49.29
CA ALA A 324 -91.46 -78.32 50.43
C ALA A 324 -92.94 -78.74 50.24
N ASP A 325 -93.48 -78.59 49.03
CA ASP A 325 -94.82 -79.08 48.68
C ASP A 325 -94.91 -80.62 48.81
N VAL A 326 -93.89 -81.35 48.34
CA VAL A 326 -93.80 -82.81 48.47
C VAL A 326 -93.64 -83.24 49.93
N GLU A 327 -92.89 -82.52 50.77
CA GLU A 327 -92.84 -82.79 52.22
C GLU A 327 -94.17 -82.47 52.92
N GLY A 328 -94.86 -81.40 52.51
CA GLY A 328 -96.25 -81.13 52.89
C GLY A 328 -97.17 -82.32 52.59
N LYS A 329 -97.14 -82.85 51.35
CA LYS A 329 -97.93 -84.04 50.98
C LYS A 329 -97.47 -85.32 51.70
N ARG A 330 -96.17 -85.49 51.97
CA ARG A 330 -95.65 -86.63 52.74
C ARG A 330 -96.10 -86.60 54.20
N SER A 331 -96.13 -85.43 54.84
CA SER A 331 -96.64 -85.28 56.22
C SER A 331 -98.13 -85.63 56.31
N GLN A 332 -98.94 -85.19 55.34
CA GLN A 332 -100.37 -85.54 55.21
C GLN A 332 -100.56 -87.05 55.03
N LEU A 333 -99.75 -87.70 54.18
CA LEU A 333 -99.77 -89.15 54.00
C LEU A 333 -99.29 -89.92 55.24
N ALA A 334 -98.34 -89.40 56.02
CA ALA A 334 -97.87 -90.01 57.25
C ALA A 334 -98.97 -90.03 58.33
N ALA A 335 -99.71 -88.92 58.49
CA ALA A 335 -100.85 -88.83 59.39
C ALA A 335 -101.95 -89.86 59.02
N LEU A 336 -102.30 -89.96 57.73
CA LEU A 336 -103.27 -90.95 57.24
C LEU A 336 -102.80 -92.39 57.46
N LYS A 337 -101.52 -92.70 57.21
CA LYS A 337 -100.96 -94.04 57.48
C LYS A 337 -101.03 -94.43 58.96
N LYS A 338 -100.74 -93.49 59.88
CA LYS A 338 -100.84 -93.75 61.33
C LYS A 338 -102.27 -94.16 61.72
N HIS A 339 -103.28 -93.47 61.20
CA HIS A 339 -104.69 -93.76 61.41
C HIS A 339 -105.11 -95.18 60.96
N ILE A 340 -104.46 -95.74 59.93
CA ILE A 340 -104.72 -97.09 59.41
C ILE A 340 -104.09 -98.17 60.31
N VAL A 341 -102.90 -97.92 60.87
CA VAL A 341 -102.21 -98.85 61.78
C VAL A 341 -102.99 -99.00 63.10
N GLU A 342 -103.53 -97.90 63.63
CA GLU A 342 -104.36 -97.90 64.86
C GLU A 342 -105.73 -98.58 64.69
N LYS A 343 -106.23 -98.71 63.46
CA LYS A 343 -107.44 -99.49 63.12
C LYS A 343 -107.14 -100.98 62.90
N THR A 344 -106.02 -101.32 62.24
CA THR A 344 -105.69 -102.71 61.86
C THR A 344 -105.15 -103.54 63.02
N SER A 345 -104.39 -102.94 63.94
CA SER A 345 -103.93 -103.58 65.18
C SER A 345 -105.07 -104.16 66.02
N LYS A 346 -106.17 -103.41 66.17
CA LYS A 346 -107.37 -103.82 66.94
C LYS A 346 -108.12 -105.02 66.33
N LEU A 347 -107.86 -105.37 65.06
CA LEU A 347 -108.55 -106.46 64.36
C LEU A 347 -107.75 -107.78 64.34
N LYS A 348 -106.43 -107.75 64.60
CA LYS A 348 -105.60 -108.97 64.65
C LYS A 348 -105.73 -109.73 65.97
N ALA A 349 -105.70 -109.01 67.10
CA ALA A 349 -105.80 -109.57 68.46
C ALA A 349 -107.10 -110.35 68.76
N ALA A 350 -108.11 -110.23 67.90
CA ALA A 350 -109.36 -111.00 67.96
C ALA A 350 -109.30 -112.33 67.18
N LYS A 351 -108.46 -112.45 66.15
CA LYS A 351 -108.39 -113.64 65.28
C LYS A 351 -107.45 -114.72 65.81
N GLU A 352 -106.34 -114.32 66.42
CA GLU A 352 -105.28 -115.22 66.89
C GLU A 352 -105.76 -116.18 68.01
N ARG A 353 -106.86 -115.86 68.70
CA ARG A 353 -107.46 -116.72 69.73
C ARG A 353 -108.21 -117.95 69.20
N ASN A 354 -108.66 -117.96 67.94
CA ASN A 354 -109.47 -119.06 67.40
C ASN A 354 -108.66 -120.13 66.63
N ALA A 355 -107.49 -119.79 66.09
CA ALA A 355 -106.77 -120.69 65.18
C ALA A 355 -106.00 -121.83 65.86
N ALA A 356 -105.72 -121.72 67.17
CA ALA A 356 -104.79 -122.60 67.88
C ALA A 356 -105.30 -124.03 68.17
N LEU A 357 -106.55 -124.37 67.82
CA LEU A 357 -107.21 -125.63 68.22
C LEU A 357 -107.41 -126.66 67.09
N GLN A 358 -107.15 -126.33 65.82
CA GLN A 358 -107.43 -127.24 64.68
C GLN A 358 -106.20 -127.96 64.08
N GLY A 359 -104.97 -127.51 64.38
CA GLY A 359 -103.75 -128.04 63.75
C GLY A 359 -103.24 -129.36 64.35
N LYS A 360 -104.08 -130.41 64.42
CA LYS A 360 -103.74 -131.66 65.15
C LYS A 360 -104.16 -133.00 64.54
N LEU A 361 -104.70 -133.03 63.31
CA LEU A 361 -104.94 -134.28 62.61
C LEU A 361 -104.17 -134.31 61.28
N GLU A 362 -103.22 -135.25 61.24
CA GLU A 362 -102.75 -136.06 60.11
C GLU A 362 -102.82 -135.47 58.67
N SER A 363 -101.74 -135.30 57.89
CA SER A 363 -100.54 -136.13 57.66
C SER A 363 -100.84 -137.49 57.01
N ALA A 364 -100.01 -137.90 56.04
CA ALA A 364 -100.19 -139.08 55.17
C ALA A 364 -101.28 -138.88 54.08
N THR A 365 -101.12 -139.36 52.84
CA THR A 365 -99.98 -140.05 52.19
C THR A 365 -100.09 -140.02 50.65
N GLU A 366 -98.97 -140.32 49.96
CA GLU A 366 -98.92 -141.07 48.68
C GLU A 366 -99.59 -140.48 47.39
N SER A 367 -99.35 -141.01 46.18
CA SER A 367 -98.14 -141.61 45.58
C SER A 367 -98.26 -141.62 44.03
N THR A 368 -97.50 -142.47 43.33
CA THR A 368 -97.23 -142.41 41.88
C THR A 368 -97.76 -143.58 41.06
N VAL A 369 -98.41 -143.25 39.93
CA VAL A 369 -98.51 -144.02 38.66
C VAL A 369 -99.42 -145.28 38.63
N GLY A 370 -100.14 -145.44 37.51
CA GLY A 370 -100.97 -146.58 37.10
C GLY A 370 -101.09 -146.62 35.56
N VAL A 371 -101.33 -147.79 34.96
CA VAL A 371 -100.72 -148.20 33.68
C VAL A 371 -101.68 -148.97 32.74
N GLU A 372 -101.37 -148.95 31.43
CA GLU A 372 -101.83 -149.89 30.37
C GLU A 372 -103.33 -150.01 30.03
N GLU A 373 -103.96 -148.91 29.61
CA GLU A 373 -104.89 -149.00 28.44
C GLU A 373 -104.72 -147.88 27.39
N GLN A 374 -103.59 -147.15 27.44
CA GLN A 374 -103.06 -146.36 26.33
C GLN A 374 -102.12 -147.18 25.41
N ALA A 375 -102.17 -148.52 25.48
CA ALA A 375 -101.26 -149.42 24.77
C ALA A 375 -101.25 -149.21 23.24
N ALA A 376 -102.38 -148.81 22.65
CA ALA A 376 -102.50 -148.46 21.22
C ALA A 376 -101.64 -147.26 20.79
N GLN A 377 -101.08 -146.46 21.72
CA GLN A 377 -100.16 -145.36 21.43
C GLN A 377 -98.68 -145.77 21.58
N MET A 378 -98.36 -146.86 22.29
CA MET A 378 -96.97 -147.28 22.51
C MET A 378 -96.30 -147.87 21.26
N GLU A 379 -97.05 -148.51 20.36
CA GLU A 379 -96.49 -149.01 19.08
C GLU A 379 -95.98 -147.89 18.15
N GLN A 380 -96.47 -146.66 18.30
CA GLN A 380 -96.01 -145.52 17.50
C GLN A 380 -94.74 -144.89 18.09
N MET A 381 -94.66 -144.73 19.41
CA MET A 381 -93.49 -144.17 20.10
C MET A 381 -92.22 -145.01 19.94
N LEU A 382 -92.33 -146.34 19.88
CA LEU A 382 -91.17 -147.23 19.74
C LEU A 382 -90.35 -146.94 18.46
N LYS A 383 -91.02 -146.71 17.32
CA LYS A 383 -90.36 -146.51 16.01
C LYS A 383 -89.53 -145.23 15.91
N GLU A 384 -89.86 -144.20 16.69
CA GLU A 384 -89.11 -142.94 16.72
C GLU A 384 -87.86 -143.07 17.61
N SER A 385 -87.96 -143.79 18.72
CA SER A 385 -86.86 -143.98 19.68
C SER A 385 -85.63 -144.71 19.09
N GLU A 386 -85.85 -145.70 18.21
CA GLU A 386 -84.77 -146.48 17.61
C GLU A 386 -83.92 -145.72 16.57
N GLN A 387 -84.42 -144.58 16.06
CA GLN A 387 -83.71 -143.77 15.07
C GLN A 387 -82.74 -142.80 15.77
N ALA A 388 -83.21 -142.08 16.79
CA ALA A 388 -82.40 -141.11 17.54
C ALA A 388 -81.13 -141.74 18.18
N LEU A 389 -81.21 -142.99 18.64
CA LEU A 389 -80.09 -143.70 19.28
C LEU A 389 -78.91 -144.02 18.34
N LYS A 390 -79.12 -144.03 17.02
CA LYS A 390 -78.08 -144.34 16.04
C LYS A 390 -77.23 -143.12 15.67
N GLU A 391 -77.81 -141.91 15.64
CA GLU A 391 -77.08 -140.70 15.23
C GLU A 391 -76.09 -140.21 16.29
N VAL A 392 -76.45 -140.27 17.58
CA VAL A 392 -75.62 -139.77 18.69
C VAL A 392 -74.27 -140.52 18.77
N ASN A 393 -74.29 -141.85 18.58
CA ASN A 393 -73.07 -142.67 18.62
C ASN A 393 -72.08 -142.33 17.49
N ALA A 394 -72.56 -141.93 16.31
CA ALA A 394 -71.71 -141.56 15.18
C ALA A 394 -70.95 -140.24 15.38
N GLN A 395 -71.45 -139.34 16.24
CA GLN A 395 -70.77 -138.07 16.54
C GLN A 395 -69.62 -138.28 17.54
N LEU A 396 -69.78 -139.16 18.53
CA LEU A 396 -68.82 -139.35 19.62
C LEU A 396 -67.44 -139.85 19.15
N GLN A 397 -67.38 -140.70 18.12
CA GLN A 397 -66.12 -141.22 17.59
C GLN A 397 -65.27 -140.13 16.91
N ARG A 398 -65.89 -139.27 16.09
CA ARG A 398 -65.20 -138.23 15.29
C ARG A 398 -64.38 -137.26 16.14
N HIS A 399 -64.87 -136.91 17.33
CA HIS A 399 -64.17 -135.97 18.23
C HIS A 399 -62.90 -136.56 18.88
N ARG A 400 -62.82 -137.88 19.07
CA ARG A 400 -61.65 -138.51 19.71
C ARG A 400 -60.41 -138.50 18.81
N GLU A 401 -60.57 -138.73 17.50
CA GLU A 401 -59.46 -138.71 16.55
C GLU A 401 -58.83 -137.33 16.38
N ALA A 402 -59.64 -136.26 16.36
CA ALA A 402 -59.17 -134.89 16.17
C ALA A 402 -58.21 -134.46 17.30
N LEU A 403 -58.50 -134.88 18.53
CA LEU A 403 -57.75 -134.54 19.74
C LEU A 403 -56.33 -135.14 19.73
N PHE A 404 -56.18 -136.37 19.24
CA PHE A 404 -54.87 -137.04 19.15
C PHE A 404 -53.94 -136.32 18.17
N ARG A 405 -54.43 -135.98 16.96
CA ARG A 405 -53.65 -135.32 15.91
C ARG A 405 -53.07 -133.97 16.39
N LYS A 406 -53.87 -133.14 17.08
CA LYS A 406 -53.41 -131.85 17.62
C LYS A 406 -52.40 -131.96 18.75
N THR A 407 -52.41 -133.05 19.52
CA THR A 407 -51.40 -133.28 20.57
C THR A 407 -50.02 -133.55 19.95
N GLN A 408 -49.97 -134.22 18.80
CA GLN A 408 -48.72 -134.57 18.11
C GLN A 408 -48.09 -133.35 17.39
N GLU A 409 -48.90 -132.49 16.75
CA GLU A 409 -48.44 -131.22 16.16
C GLU A 409 -47.71 -130.32 17.19
N LEU A 410 -48.25 -130.24 18.41
CA LEU A 410 -47.75 -129.36 19.47
C LEU A 410 -46.33 -129.75 19.94
N GLN A 411 -46.00 -131.05 19.96
CA GLN A 411 -44.66 -131.50 20.32
C GLN A 411 -43.60 -131.09 19.28
N VAL A 412 -43.93 -131.14 17.99
CA VAL A 412 -43.01 -130.76 16.90
C VAL A 412 -42.68 -129.25 16.96
N LEU A 413 -43.66 -128.40 17.30
CA LEU A 413 -43.44 -126.96 17.46
C LEU A 413 -42.49 -126.65 18.64
N LYS A 414 -42.66 -127.32 19.78
CA LYS A 414 -41.78 -127.15 20.97
C LYS A 414 -40.33 -127.62 20.74
N ALA A 415 -40.07 -128.49 19.77
CA ALA A 415 -38.71 -128.83 19.37
C ALA A 415 -38.04 -127.65 18.63
N LYS A 416 -38.74 -127.08 17.64
CA LYS A 416 -38.26 -125.95 16.82
C LYS A 416 -38.04 -124.66 17.64
N GLU A 417 -38.87 -124.44 18.65
CA GLU A 417 -38.72 -123.33 19.62
C GLU A 417 -37.35 -123.38 20.33
N LYS A 418 -36.91 -124.57 20.77
CA LYS A 418 -35.60 -124.74 21.43
C LYS A 418 -34.43 -124.54 20.49
N GLU A 419 -34.55 -125.01 19.25
CA GLU A 419 -33.51 -124.87 18.23
C GLU A 419 -33.32 -123.39 17.82
N THR A 420 -34.40 -122.66 17.60
CA THR A 420 -34.35 -121.21 17.32
C THR A 420 -33.86 -120.42 18.53
N ALA A 421 -34.23 -120.77 19.76
CA ALA A 421 -33.69 -120.16 20.97
C ALA A 421 -32.15 -120.34 21.10
N ALA A 422 -31.63 -121.52 20.73
CA ALA A 422 -30.19 -121.77 20.68
C ALA A 422 -29.50 -120.89 19.62
N GLN A 423 -30.06 -120.80 18.40
CA GLN A 423 -29.55 -119.92 17.34
C GLN A 423 -29.56 -118.44 17.74
N ILE A 424 -30.60 -117.98 18.44
CA ILE A 424 -30.70 -116.62 19.01
C ILE A 424 -29.62 -116.38 20.08
N SER A 425 -29.29 -117.39 20.91
CA SER A 425 -28.21 -117.26 21.88
C SER A 425 -26.83 -117.14 21.22
N GLY A 426 -26.57 -117.91 20.16
CA GLY A 426 -25.33 -117.85 19.39
C GLY A 426 -25.15 -116.52 18.65
N THR A 427 -26.20 -116.03 17.99
CA THR A 427 -26.18 -114.72 17.31
C THR A 427 -26.07 -113.53 18.25
N ARG A 428 -26.61 -113.62 19.48
CA ARG A 428 -26.35 -112.64 20.54
C ARG A 428 -24.89 -112.65 21.00
N ALA A 429 -24.26 -113.81 21.10
CA ALA A 429 -22.84 -113.92 21.46
C ALA A 429 -21.93 -113.33 20.37
N THR A 430 -22.21 -113.58 19.08
CA THR A 430 -21.45 -112.96 17.99
C THR A 430 -21.69 -111.46 17.88
N LEU A 431 -22.91 -110.96 18.13
CA LEU A 431 -23.19 -109.53 18.25
C LEU A 431 -22.35 -108.87 19.34
N VAL A 432 -22.33 -109.41 20.56
CA VAL A 432 -21.51 -108.85 21.67
C VAL A 432 -20.00 -108.89 21.36
N HIS A 433 -19.53 -109.87 20.57
CA HIS A 433 -18.15 -109.90 20.11
C HIS A 433 -17.86 -108.83 19.03
N LEU A 434 -18.79 -108.61 18.10
CA LEU A 434 -18.68 -107.55 17.08
C LEU A 434 -18.78 -106.16 17.70
N ASP A 435 -19.64 -105.97 18.70
CA ASP A 435 -19.82 -104.72 19.45
C ASP A 435 -18.55 -104.37 20.28
N LYS A 436 -17.91 -105.38 20.87
CA LYS A 436 -16.56 -105.28 21.47
C LYS A 436 -15.42 -105.07 20.46
N ARG A 437 -15.69 -105.22 19.16
CA ARG A 437 -14.74 -104.90 18.08
C ARG A 437 -14.99 -103.52 17.50
N LEU A 438 -16.25 -103.10 17.35
CA LEU A 438 -16.66 -101.73 17.03
C LEU A 438 -16.10 -100.77 18.07
N SER A 439 -16.48 -100.93 19.35
CA SER A 439 -15.99 -100.06 20.43
C SER A 439 -14.46 -99.98 20.59
N LYS A 440 -13.70 -100.97 20.10
CA LYS A 440 -12.23 -100.87 19.97
C LYS A 440 -11.81 -100.04 18.77
N LEU A 441 -12.38 -100.28 17.59
CA LEU A 441 -12.15 -99.47 16.39
C LEU A 441 -12.57 -98.01 16.60
N ASP A 442 -13.65 -97.76 17.35
CA ASP A 442 -14.10 -96.42 17.73
C ASP A 442 -13.06 -95.74 18.63
N GLN A 443 -12.57 -96.42 19.68
CA GLN A 443 -11.49 -95.92 20.54
C GLN A 443 -10.19 -95.67 19.77
N ASP A 444 -9.84 -96.53 18.81
CA ASP A 444 -8.65 -96.34 17.98
C ASP A 444 -8.85 -95.23 16.94
N SER A 445 -10.08 -95.00 16.45
CA SER A 445 -10.42 -93.85 15.61
C SER A 445 -10.36 -92.52 16.37
N LEU A 446 -10.76 -92.51 17.65
CA LEU A 446 -10.62 -91.33 18.52
C LEU A 446 -9.14 -91.00 18.78
N LYS A 447 -8.30 -92.00 19.06
CA LYS A 447 -6.84 -91.81 19.15
C LYS A 447 -6.25 -91.32 17.83
N GLN A 448 -6.74 -91.81 16.69
CA GLN A 448 -6.32 -91.32 15.38
C GLN A 448 -6.75 -89.86 15.16
N GLN A 449 -7.95 -89.46 15.59
CA GLN A 449 -8.38 -88.06 15.57
C GLN A 449 -7.52 -87.18 16.50
N GLU A 450 -7.21 -87.63 17.72
CA GLU A 450 -6.29 -86.93 18.64
C GLU A 450 -4.89 -86.76 18.03
N ILE A 451 -4.36 -87.82 17.40
CA ILE A 451 -3.07 -87.77 16.69
C ILE A 451 -3.15 -86.80 15.51
N ILE A 452 -4.21 -86.86 14.69
CA ILE A 452 -4.44 -85.95 13.56
C ILE A 452 -4.52 -84.50 14.06
N TYR A 453 -5.35 -84.19 15.07
CA TYR A 453 -5.39 -82.84 15.66
C TYR A 453 -4.03 -82.38 16.22
N SER A 454 -3.24 -83.28 16.81
CA SER A 454 -1.89 -82.95 17.29
C SER A 454 -0.90 -82.69 16.15
N GLN A 455 -1.08 -83.36 15.01
CA GLN A 455 -0.28 -83.18 13.80
C GLN A 455 -0.72 -81.95 13.02
N ASP A 456 -2.02 -81.72 12.83
CA ASP A 456 -2.61 -80.50 12.25
C ASP A 456 -2.20 -79.27 13.04
N PHE A 457 -2.20 -79.33 14.38
CA PHE A 457 -1.68 -78.25 15.21
C PHE A 457 -0.18 -78.00 14.97
N GLN A 458 0.64 -79.05 14.85
CA GLN A 458 2.06 -78.92 14.51
C GLN A 458 2.27 -78.40 13.09
N ILE A 459 1.46 -78.85 12.12
CA ILE A 459 1.43 -78.41 10.74
C ILE A 459 1.09 -76.92 10.71
N HIS A 460 -0.01 -76.46 11.30
CA HIS A 460 -0.34 -75.03 11.41
C HIS A 460 0.75 -74.20 12.12
N LEU A 461 1.45 -74.75 13.11
CA LEU A 461 2.55 -74.07 13.80
C LEU A 461 3.83 -74.03 12.93
N LEU A 462 4.03 -75.01 12.04
CA LEU A 462 5.09 -75.03 11.03
C LEU A 462 4.74 -74.17 9.81
N GLU A 463 3.52 -74.21 9.28
CA GLU A 463 2.98 -73.31 8.26
C GLU A 463 3.12 -71.86 8.72
N ARG A 464 2.71 -71.53 9.95
CA ARG A 464 2.88 -70.19 10.55
C ARG A 464 4.33 -69.84 10.91
N LYS A 465 5.30 -70.73 10.66
CA LYS A 465 6.74 -70.44 10.62
C LYS A 465 7.24 -70.34 9.17
N MET A 466 6.83 -71.25 8.28
CA MET A 466 7.18 -71.25 6.86
C MET A 466 6.66 -69.99 6.17
N ALA A 467 5.40 -69.60 6.38
CA ALA A 467 4.82 -68.34 5.93
C ALA A 467 5.72 -67.16 6.32
N ARG A 468 6.09 -67.03 7.61
CA ARG A 468 7.01 -65.98 8.09
C ARG A 468 8.40 -66.06 7.44
N LEU A 469 8.95 -67.25 7.23
CA LEU A 469 10.24 -67.45 6.53
C LEU A 469 10.16 -67.19 5.00
N GLN A 470 8.98 -67.36 4.41
CA GLN A 470 8.65 -67.08 3.00
C GLN A 470 8.26 -65.60 2.77
N GLY A 471 8.25 -64.77 3.81
CA GLY A 471 7.91 -63.34 3.74
C GLY A 471 6.43 -63.02 4.00
N GLU A 472 5.60 -63.99 4.35
CA GLU A 472 4.26 -63.81 4.92
C GLU A 472 4.31 -63.57 6.44
N MET A 473 4.95 -62.45 6.80
CA MET A 473 4.80 -61.81 8.12
C MET A 473 3.40 -61.22 8.30
N SER A 474 2.99 -60.93 9.54
CA SER A 474 1.76 -60.18 9.82
C SER A 474 1.76 -58.85 9.07
N THR A 475 0.60 -58.33 8.67
CA THR A 475 0.51 -57.05 7.95
C THR A 475 1.15 -55.89 8.72
N GLU A 476 1.05 -55.89 10.05
CA GLU A 476 1.72 -54.93 10.93
C GLU A 476 3.24 -55.13 10.96
N GLU A 477 3.72 -56.38 10.99
CA GLU A 477 5.15 -56.71 10.96
C GLU A 477 5.77 -56.33 9.61
N LYS A 478 5.07 -56.59 8.49
CA LYS A 478 5.45 -56.11 7.15
C LYS A 478 5.54 -54.59 7.14
N GLN A 479 4.46 -53.90 7.48
CA GLN A 479 4.42 -52.43 7.50
C GLN A 479 5.52 -51.81 8.38
N ASN A 480 5.89 -52.45 9.49
CA ASN A 480 6.95 -51.94 10.36
C ASN A 480 8.35 -52.22 9.80
N LEU A 481 8.57 -53.34 9.10
CA LEU A 481 9.81 -53.59 8.35
C LEU A 481 9.91 -52.72 7.09
N ASP A 482 8.82 -52.54 6.36
CA ASP A 482 8.73 -51.67 5.18
C ASP A 482 9.01 -50.20 5.56
N LYS A 483 8.44 -49.71 6.67
CA LYS A 483 8.82 -48.42 7.28
C LYS A 483 10.30 -48.37 7.65
N LYS A 484 10.85 -49.46 8.21
CA LYS A 484 12.29 -49.52 8.53
C LYS A 484 13.16 -49.45 7.29
N VAL A 485 12.73 -50.07 6.19
CA VAL A 485 13.40 -50.03 4.89
C VAL A 485 13.25 -48.67 4.23
N SER A 486 12.09 -48.00 4.32
CA SER A 486 11.94 -46.62 3.82
C SER A 486 12.79 -45.64 4.66
N GLU A 487 12.71 -45.68 5.99
CA GLU A 487 13.57 -44.89 6.89
C GLU A 487 15.07 -45.06 6.56
N LEU A 488 15.53 -46.30 6.36
CA LEU A 488 16.93 -46.57 6.03
C LEU A 488 17.30 -46.13 4.60
N ASN A 489 16.38 -46.21 3.64
CA ASN A 489 16.59 -45.70 2.28
C ASN A 489 16.59 -44.17 2.23
N ASP A 490 15.71 -43.50 2.99
CA ASP A 490 15.68 -42.04 3.10
C ASP A 490 16.97 -41.53 3.75
N ILE A 491 17.41 -42.16 4.86
CA ILE A 491 18.72 -41.90 5.47
C ILE A 491 19.86 -42.18 4.48
N LEU A 492 19.81 -43.26 3.70
CA LEU A 492 20.83 -43.56 2.69
C LEU A 492 20.89 -42.47 1.61
N GLU A 493 19.74 -42.00 1.12
CA GLU A 493 19.66 -40.93 0.14
C GLU A 493 20.07 -39.56 0.70
N GLU A 494 19.75 -39.25 1.96
CA GLU A 494 20.30 -38.08 2.65
C GLU A 494 21.83 -38.16 2.80
N ARG A 495 22.38 -39.34 3.12
CA ARG A 495 23.83 -39.56 3.20
C ARG A 495 24.50 -39.48 1.82
N LYS A 496 23.84 -39.94 0.74
CA LYS A 496 24.29 -39.71 -0.64
C LYS A 496 24.27 -38.22 -1.01
N LYS A 497 23.17 -37.51 -0.74
CA LYS A 497 22.99 -36.07 -1.02
C LYS A 497 24.01 -35.20 -0.26
N THR A 498 24.29 -35.54 1.00
CA THR A 498 25.34 -34.85 1.78
C THR A 498 26.75 -35.22 1.31
N ALA A 499 27.01 -36.48 0.94
CA ALA A 499 28.30 -36.86 0.37
C ALA A 499 28.58 -36.19 -1.00
N THR A 500 27.58 -36.07 -1.89
CA THR A 500 27.75 -35.36 -3.17
C THR A 500 27.89 -33.86 -2.99
N MET A 501 27.15 -33.25 -2.05
CA MET A 501 27.34 -31.84 -1.67
C MET A 501 28.76 -31.59 -1.12
N LEU A 502 29.25 -32.42 -0.20
CA LEU A 502 30.62 -32.33 0.32
C LEU A 502 31.68 -32.56 -0.77
N ALA A 503 31.46 -33.49 -1.70
CA ALA A 503 32.36 -33.71 -2.84
C ALA A 503 32.40 -32.52 -3.81
N LEU A 504 31.27 -31.82 -4.02
CA LEU A 504 31.20 -30.58 -4.79
C LEU A 504 31.90 -29.42 -4.07
N GLN A 505 31.72 -29.29 -2.75
CA GLN A 505 32.43 -28.30 -1.93
C GLN A 505 33.95 -28.54 -1.92
N LEU A 506 34.39 -29.80 -1.77
CA LEU A 506 35.81 -30.17 -1.85
C LEU A 506 36.40 -29.87 -3.25
N LYS A 507 35.64 -30.06 -4.33
CA LYS A 507 36.07 -29.64 -5.68
C LYS A 507 36.18 -28.12 -5.80
N LYS A 508 35.17 -27.35 -5.36
CA LYS A 508 35.23 -25.87 -5.32
C LYS A 508 36.51 -25.43 -4.59
N LEU A 509 36.73 -25.92 -3.36
CA LEU A 509 37.92 -25.61 -2.57
C LEU A 509 39.25 -26.02 -3.23
N GLN A 510 39.30 -27.16 -3.93
CA GLN A 510 40.50 -27.57 -4.68
C GLN A 510 40.81 -26.63 -5.84
N ASP A 511 39.79 -26.16 -6.56
CA ASP A 511 39.96 -25.22 -7.66
C ASP A 511 40.24 -23.79 -7.16
N ASP A 512 39.64 -23.38 -6.03
CA ASP A 512 39.97 -22.14 -5.33
C ASP A 512 41.44 -22.14 -4.88
N ILE A 513 41.92 -23.23 -4.27
CA ILE A 513 43.34 -23.41 -3.90
C ILE A 513 44.24 -23.30 -5.14
N ARG A 514 43.88 -23.93 -6.27
CA ARG A 514 44.63 -23.84 -7.53
C ARG A 514 44.64 -22.43 -8.13
N CYS A 515 43.59 -21.65 -7.93
CA CYS A 515 43.55 -20.24 -8.32
C CYS A 515 44.50 -19.42 -7.44
N VAL A 516 44.43 -19.62 -6.12
CA VAL A 516 45.29 -18.92 -5.14
C VAL A 516 46.77 -19.26 -5.33
N THR A 517 47.16 -20.52 -5.57
CA THR A 517 48.58 -20.87 -5.82
C THR A 517 49.09 -20.18 -7.08
N LYS A 518 48.32 -20.15 -8.18
CA LYS A 518 48.69 -19.43 -9.41
C LYS A 518 48.79 -17.92 -9.23
N GLU A 519 47.95 -17.31 -8.39
CA GLU A 519 48.14 -15.90 -8.02
C GLU A 519 49.39 -15.68 -7.18
N MET A 520 49.69 -16.60 -6.26
CA MET A 520 50.85 -16.53 -5.35
C MET A 520 52.16 -16.72 -6.14
N GLU A 521 52.19 -17.64 -7.11
CA GLU A 521 53.26 -17.81 -8.09
C GLU A 521 53.51 -16.53 -8.91
N LYS A 522 52.45 -15.91 -9.46
CA LYS A 522 52.55 -14.64 -10.21
C LYS A 522 53.08 -13.50 -9.35
N LYS A 523 52.56 -13.34 -8.13
CA LYS A 523 53.03 -12.34 -7.15
C LYS A 523 54.47 -12.62 -6.72
N GLY A 524 54.89 -13.89 -6.67
CA GLY A 524 56.27 -14.32 -6.48
C GLY A 524 57.19 -13.87 -7.62
N ALA A 525 56.80 -14.12 -8.87
CA ALA A 525 57.55 -13.69 -10.06
C ALA A 525 57.72 -12.16 -10.11
N MET A 526 56.62 -11.41 -9.95
CA MET A 526 56.65 -9.94 -9.88
C MET A 526 57.53 -9.44 -8.72
N ARG A 527 57.53 -10.12 -7.57
CA ARG A 527 58.41 -9.80 -6.44
C ARG A 527 59.89 -10.03 -6.79
N SER A 528 60.24 -11.11 -7.49
CA SER A 528 61.62 -11.31 -7.95
C SER A 528 62.05 -10.26 -8.97
N GLU A 529 61.20 -9.93 -9.95
CA GLU A 529 61.46 -8.88 -10.95
C GLU A 529 61.70 -7.51 -10.29
N LEU A 530 60.84 -7.12 -9.35
CA LEU A 530 61.01 -5.90 -8.56
C LEU A 530 62.27 -5.95 -7.67
N SER A 531 62.64 -7.11 -7.13
CA SER A 531 63.86 -7.27 -6.33
C SER A 531 65.11 -7.07 -7.20
N THR A 532 65.18 -7.71 -8.37
CA THR A 532 66.25 -7.47 -9.35
C THR A 532 66.30 -6.01 -9.81
N LYS A 533 65.14 -5.34 -9.94
CA LYS A 533 65.12 -3.93 -10.32
C LYS A 533 65.61 -3.00 -9.21
N ILE A 534 65.36 -3.34 -7.95
CA ILE A 534 65.93 -2.64 -6.78
C ILE A 534 67.45 -2.85 -6.74
N GLU A 535 67.94 -4.05 -7.03
CA GLU A 535 69.38 -4.35 -7.11
C GLU A 535 70.08 -3.57 -8.23
N GLU A 536 69.48 -3.48 -9.43
CA GLU A 536 69.96 -2.61 -10.51
C GLU A 536 70.01 -1.13 -10.10
N LEU A 537 68.94 -0.61 -9.47
CA LEU A 537 68.87 0.79 -9.04
C LEU A 537 69.89 1.10 -7.94
N ASN A 538 70.10 0.16 -7.01
CA ASN A 538 71.14 0.26 -6.00
C ASN A 538 72.53 0.30 -6.64
N LEU A 539 72.80 -0.54 -7.65
CA LEU A 539 74.08 -0.52 -8.38
C LEU A 539 74.32 0.81 -9.12
N ILE A 540 73.28 1.38 -9.74
CA ILE A 540 73.33 2.70 -10.39
C ILE A 540 73.54 3.82 -9.36
N HIS A 541 72.91 3.73 -8.19
CA HIS A 541 73.15 4.66 -7.09
C HIS A 541 74.61 4.59 -6.64
N ASP A 542 75.12 3.38 -6.42
CA ASP A 542 76.50 3.10 -5.99
C ASP A 542 77.56 3.61 -6.98
N THR A 543 77.33 3.51 -8.28
CA THR A 543 78.24 4.09 -9.30
C THR A 543 78.14 5.61 -9.33
N SER A 544 76.93 6.19 -9.31
CA SER A 544 76.74 7.64 -9.28
C SER A 544 77.37 8.30 -8.03
N GLU A 545 77.31 7.64 -6.87
CA GLU A 545 78.00 8.03 -5.64
C GLU A 545 79.52 8.06 -5.82
N LYS A 546 80.10 7.03 -6.47
CA LYS A 546 81.56 6.91 -6.70
C LYS A 546 82.04 7.96 -7.70
N GLU A 547 81.26 8.28 -8.72
CA GLU A 547 81.56 9.35 -9.67
C GLU A 547 81.43 10.74 -9.05
N LEU A 548 80.39 10.98 -8.25
CA LEU A 548 80.22 12.22 -7.49
C LEU A 548 81.36 12.44 -6.49
N LYS A 549 81.86 11.38 -5.84
CA LYS A 549 83.07 11.42 -5.00
C LYS A 549 84.32 11.76 -5.81
N ARG A 550 84.50 11.17 -7.00
CA ARG A 550 85.60 11.48 -7.95
C ARG A 550 85.57 12.95 -8.41
N LEU A 551 84.40 13.48 -8.77
CA LEU A 551 84.21 14.86 -9.20
C LEU A 551 84.44 15.88 -8.06
N ARG A 552 84.10 15.52 -6.81
CA ARG A 552 84.41 16.35 -5.64
C ARG A 552 85.92 16.50 -5.42
N LEU A 553 86.68 15.41 -5.56
CA LEU A 553 88.15 15.45 -5.46
C LEU A 553 88.76 16.30 -6.59
N SER A 554 88.43 16.01 -7.85
CA SER A 554 88.93 16.79 -8.99
C SER A 554 88.60 18.30 -8.91
N LYS A 555 87.45 18.67 -8.32
CA LYS A 555 87.14 20.07 -8.01
C LYS A 555 88.05 20.65 -6.92
N GLN A 556 88.38 19.89 -5.88
CA GLN A 556 89.30 20.32 -4.82
C GLN A 556 90.71 20.53 -5.38
N ASP A 557 91.18 19.61 -6.23
CA ASP A 557 92.49 19.71 -6.90
C ASP A 557 92.57 20.98 -7.78
N ALA A 558 91.59 21.19 -8.66
CA ALA A 558 91.51 22.39 -9.49
C ALA A 558 91.37 23.70 -8.68
N MET A 559 90.74 23.66 -7.50
CA MET A 559 90.72 24.80 -6.57
C MET A 559 92.08 25.05 -5.90
N VAL A 560 92.93 24.05 -5.73
CA VAL A 560 94.32 24.24 -5.27
C VAL A 560 95.16 24.85 -6.39
N GLU A 561 95.04 24.35 -7.62
CA GLU A 561 95.75 24.90 -8.80
C GLU A 561 95.41 26.37 -9.06
N ASP A 562 94.12 26.74 -9.05
CA ASP A 562 93.66 28.13 -9.17
C ASP A 562 94.25 29.05 -8.07
N ASN A 563 94.37 28.56 -6.83
CA ASN A 563 94.99 29.33 -5.75
C ASN A 563 96.52 29.46 -5.93
N ILE A 564 97.21 28.46 -6.47
CA ILE A 564 98.65 28.54 -6.81
C ILE A 564 98.84 29.59 -7.91
N LEU A 565 98.09 29.51 -9.01
CA LEU A 565 98.15 30.47 -10.11
C LEU A 565 97.84 31.91 -9.65
N LYS A 566 96.89 32.09 -8.72
CA LYS A 566 96.61 33.40 -8.10
C LYS A 566 97.78 33.94 -7.26
N LEU A 567 98.58 33.09 -6.63
CA LEU A 567 99.80 33.51 -5.91
C LEU A 567 100.92 33.87 -6.90
N GLU A 568 101.08 33.13 -7.99
CA GLU A 568 102.04 33.46 -9.05
C GLU A 568 101.70 34.79 -9.75
N VAL A 569 100.43 35.02 -10.08
CA VAL A 569 99.97 36.29 -10.67
C VAL A 569 100.19 37.48 -9.73
N LYS A 570 100.02 37.31 -8.41
CA LYS A 570 100.38 38.34 -7.42
C LYS A 570 101.87 38.63 -7.42
N ARG A 571 102.71 37.59 -7.30
CA ARG A 571 104.18 37.70 -7.31
C ARG A 571 104.71 38.39 -8.57
N LEU A 572 104.17 38.05 -9.75
CA LEU A 572 104.53 38.68 -11.02
C LEU A 572 104.07 40.14 -11.10
N ARG A 573 102.89 40.47 -10.55
CA ARG A 573 102.38 41.85 -10.48
C ARG A 573 103.21 42.72 -9.53
N GLU A 574 103.59 42.20 -8.37
CA GLU A 574 104.47 42.87 -7.40
C GLU A 574 105.85 43.14 -8.02
N LEU A 575 106.43 42.15 -8.70
CA LEU A 575 107.69 42.30 -9.44
C LEU A 575 107.60 43.39 -10.53
N LEU A 576 106.48 43.44 -11.25
CA LEU A 576 106.22 44.45 -12.28
C LEU A 576 106.10 45.87 -11.68
N TYR A 577 105.41 46.04 -10.54
CA TYR A 577 105.31 47.33 -9.86
C TYR A 577 106.68 47.82 -9.37
N CYS A 578 107.48 46.96 -8.73
CA CYS A 578 108.86 47.30 -8.35
C CYS A 578 109.70 47.77 -9.56
N LYS A 579 109.52 47.15 -10.74
CA LYS A 579 110.21 47.57 -11.98
C LYS A 579 109.66 48.86 -12.57
N ALA A 580 108.37 49.16 -12.40
CA ALA A 580 107.82 50.46 -12.77
C ALA A 580 108.37 51.59 -11.88
N ASP A 581 108.45 51.37 -10.56
CA ASP A 581 109.03 52.33 -9.61
C ASP A 581 110.53 52.56 -9.84
N ASP A 582 111.30 51.51 -10.16
CA ASP A 582 112.69 51.61 -10.60
C ASP A 582 112.82 52.60 -11.78
N VAL A 583 112.03 52.39 -12.85
CA VAL A 583 112.06 53.23 -14.06
C VAL A 583 111.63 54.66 -13.76
N LEU A 584 110.53 54.87 -13.04
CA LEU A 584 110.06 56.19 -12.63
C LEU A 584 111.09 56.93 -11.76
N SER A 585 111.91 56.23 -10.98
CA SER A 585 113.01 56.82 -10.22
C SER A 585 114.15 57.32 -11.11
N LEU A 586 114.44 56.60 -12.21
CA LEU A 586 115.46 56.95 -13.20
C LEU A 586 115.01 58.12 -14.07
N GLU A 587 113.76 58.14 -14.52
CA GLU A 587 113.18 59.28 -15.26
C GLU A 587 113.21 60.57 -14.42
N LYS A 588 112.81 60.50 -13.14
CA LYS A 588 112.89 61.63 -12.20
C LYS A 588 114.32 62.14 -12.02
N ARG A 589 115.34 61.27 -12.06
CA ARG A 589 116.76 61.67 -12.05
C ARG A 589 117.18 62.32 -13.36
N ALA A 590 116.80 61.75 -14.51
CA ALA A 590 117.13 62.28 -15.84
C ALA A 590 116.51 63.67 -16.09
N LEU A 591 115.27 63.90 -15.65
CA LEU A 591 114.61 65.21 -15.74
C LEU A 591 115.30 66.27 -14.88
N ARG A 592 115.70 65.94 -13.64
CA ARG A 592 116.47 66.84 -12.77
C ARG A 592 117.83 67.23 -13.39
N LEU A 593 118.52 66.28 -14.01
CA LEU A 593 119.78 66.56 -14.71
C LEU A 593 119.57 67.48 -15.93
N ARG A 594 118.51 67.27 -16.72
CA ARG A 594 118.16 68.17 -17.84
C ARG A 594 117.82 69.58 -17.35
N ALA A 595 117.08 69.73 -16.26
CA ALA A 595 116.76 71.04 -15.68
C ALA A 595 118.03 71.77 -15.23
N ALA A 596 118.90 71.11 -14.45
CA ALA A 596 120.16 71.69 -13.99
C ALA A 596 121.11 72.09 -15.15
N MET A 597 121.12 71.33 -16.25
CA MET A 597 121.87 71.72 -17.45
C MET A 597 121.29 72.97 -18.12
N ALA A 598 119.97 73.07 -18.25
CA ALA A 598 119.32 74.26 -18.81
C ALA A 598 119.52 75.51 -17.93
N GLU A 599 119.47 75.35 -16.60
CA GLU A 599 119.80 76.41 -15.64
C GLU A 599 121.24 76.90 -15.82
N ARG A 600 122.22 76.00 -15.97
CA ARG A 600 123.62 76.37 -16.26
C ARG A 600 123.81 77.04 -17.61
N GLU A 601 123.07 76.63 -18.64
CA GLU A 601 123.09 77.33 -19.94
C GLU A 601 122.53 78.76 -19.82
N GLU A 602 121.49 78.97 -19.01
CA GLU A 602 120.91 80.29 -18.78
C GLU A 602 121.79 81.18 -17.89
N GLU A 603 122.43 80.64 -16.85
CA GLU A 603 123.50 81.33 -16.10
C GLU A 603 124.61 81.82 -17.04
N ILE A 604 125.08 80.98 -17.97
CA ILE A 604 126.14 81.34 -18.92
C ILE A 604 125.66 82.44 -19.89
N LYS A 605 124.41 82.40 -20.36
CA LYS A 605 123.81 83.49 -21.15
C LYS A 605 123.72 84.78 -20.34
N LEU A 606 123.24 84.72 -19.10
CA LEU A 606 123.13 85.88 -18.20
C LEU A 606 124.50 86.48 -17.87
N HIS A 607 125.54 85.67 -17.66
CA HIS A 607 126.91 86.14 -17.51
C HIS A 607 127.44 86.81 -18.80
N ARG A 608 127.14 86.24 -19.98
CA ARG A 608 127.52 86.82 -21.27
C ARG A 608 126.80 88.15 -21.55
N GLU A 609 125.51 88.24 -21.21
CA GLU A 609 124.75 89.50 -21.22
C GLU A 609 125.28 90.51 -20.21
N MET A 610 125.65 90.08 -19.00
CA MET A 610 126.23 90.93 -17.96
C MET A 610 127.55 91.54 -18.44
N LEU A 611 128.43 90.76 -19.09
CA LEU A 611 129.65 91.28 -19.71
C LEU A 611 129.35 92.28 -20.84
N LEU A 612 128.35 92.01 -21.70
CA LEU A 612 127.90 92.96 -22.73
C LEU A 612 127.27 94.23 -22.12
N LYS A 613 126.61 94.11 -20.95
CA LYS A 613 126.09 95.25 -20.18
C LYS A 613 127.23 96.04 -19.55
N HIS A 614 128.30 95.41 -19.04
CA HIS A 614 129.49 96.13 -18.57
C HIS A 614 130.21 96.90 -19.68
N VAL A 615 130.32 96.35 -20.90
CA VAL A 615 130.86 97.10 -22.05
C VAL A 615 129.99 98.34 -22.34
N LYS A 616 128.66 98.19 -22.36
CA LYS A 616 127.73 99.32 -22.52
C LYS A 616 127.80 100.32 -21.38
N VAL A 617 127.95 99.87 -20.14
CA VAL A 617 128.09 100.74 -18.96
C VAL A 617 129.41 101.50 -19.01
N ALA A 618 130.52 100.90 -19.44
CA ALA A 618 131.77 101.63 -19.66
C ALA A 618 131.67 102.67 -20.80
N ASP A 619 131.00 102.34 -21.91
CA ASP A 619 130.65 103.31 -22.96
C ASP A 619 129.73 104.43 -22.45
N GLN A 620 128.82 104.12 -21.52
CA GLN A 620 127.91 105.06 -20.87
C GLN A 620 128.56 105.87 -19.74
N GLU A 621 129.57 105.37 -19.04
CA GLU A 621 130.38 106.11 -18.06
C GLU A 621 131.29 107.11 -18.78
N ARG A 622 131.84 106.73 -19.95
CA ARG A 622 132.50 107.66 -20.87
C ARG A 622 131.56 108.78 -21.37
N GLN A 623 130.23 108.54 -21.37
CA GLN A 623 129.22 109.56 -21.67
C GLN A 623 128.70 110.28 -20.40
N GLY A 624 128.65 109.60 -19.25
CA GLY A 624 128.14 110.09 -17.97
C GLY A 624 129.11 111.04 -17.29
N LEU A 625 130.41 110.77 -17.39
CA LEU A 625 131.46 111.76 -17.10
C LEU A 625 131.37 112.99 -18.02
N SER A 626 130.66 112.91 -19.15
CA SER A 626 130.36 114.06 -20.00
C SER A 626 129.06 114.81 -19.63
N THR A 627 128.21 114.26 -18.74
CA THR A 627 126.89 114.84 -18.40
C THR A 627 126.67 115.10 -16.91
N GLU A 628 127.24 114.34 -15.96
CA GLU A 628 127.15 114.70 -14.53
C GLU A 628 127.98 115.98 -14.21
N VAL A 629 128.96 116.28 -15.08
CA VAL A 629 129.62 117.59 -15.25
C VAL A 629 128.64 118.74 -15.51
N GLN A 630 127.41 118.45 -15.95
CA GLN A 630 126.39 119.45 -16.33
C GLN A 630 125.18 119.52 -15.39
N GLU A 631 124.90 118.51 -14.54
CA GLU A 631 123.57 118.40 -13.87
C GLU A 631 123.55 118.47 -12.33
N ARG A 632 124.71 118.47 -11.64
CA ARG A 632 124.81 118.74 -10.19
C ARG A 632 124.30 120.14 -9.75
N LEU A 633 123.90 120.97 -10.70
CA LEU A 633 123.37 122.33 -10.57
C LEU A 633 121.86 122.38 -10.18
N SER A 634 121.18 121.23 -9.97
CA SER A 634 119.71 121.13 -9.94
C SER A 634 119.03 121.27 -8.55
N ARG A 635 118.33 120.24 -8.00
CA ARG A 635 117.34 120.42 -6.89
C ARG A 635 116.99 119.19 -6.05
N VAL A 636 116.35 119.43 -4.89
CA VAL A 636 115.85 118.41 -3.92
C VAL A 636 114.40 118.69 -3.40
N ASP A 637 113.88 119.90 -3.54
CA ASP A 637 113.20 120.59 -2.43
C ASP A 637 111.68 120.35 -2.27
N LYS A 638 111.06 119.41 -3.00
CA LYS A 638 109.59 119.42 -3.22
C LYS A 638 108.76 118.39 -2.44
N MET A 639 109.39 117.47 -1.70
CA MET A 639 108.71 116.39 -0.99
C MET A 639 108.23 116.80 0.42
N ARG A 640 106.92 117.00 0.63
CA ARG A 640 106.35 117.14 1.99
C ARG A 640 104.84 116.89 2.15
N ASN A 641 103.98 117.63 1.43
CA ASN A 641 102.64 117.97 1.93
C ASN A 641 101.50 117.01 1.49
N ARG A 642 101.56 115.74 1.89
CA ARG A 642 100.45 114.76 1.82
C ARG A 642 100.41 113.91 3.08
N TYR A 643 99.38 114.01 3.93
CA TYR A 643 99.24 113.13 5.11
C TYR A 643 97.82 112.94 5.76
N GLU A 644 96.69 113.42 5.21
CA GLU A 644 95.46 113.67 6.03
C GLU A 644 94.26 112.62 6.01
N VAL A 645 93.01 112.88 5.55
CA VAL A 645 91.69 112.46 6.24
C VAL A 645 90.82 111.16 5.79
N MET A 646 89.80 110.64 6.58
CA MET A 646 89.27 109.20 6.87
C MET A 646 87.83 108.56 6.40
N THR A 647 87.10 107.65 7.16
CA THR A 647 86.25 106.41 6.72
C THR A 647 84.92 105.94 7.53
N MET A 648 84.04 104.96 7.08
CA MET A 648 82.71 104.35 7.66
C MET A 648 82.27 102.90 7.09
N SER A 649 81.18 102.05 7.31
CA SER A 649 79.93 101.74 8.19
C SER A 649 79.17 100.32 7.91
N MET A 650 78.00 99.87 8.53
CA MET A 650 77.24 98.51 8.44
C MET A 650 75.63 98.54 8.65
N ALA A 651 74.64 97.55 8.80
CA ALA A 651 74.35 96.05 8.94
C ALA A 651 72.79 95.59 8.73
N PHE A 652 72.28 94.29 8.91
CA PHE A 652 70.87 93.72 8.56
C PHE A 652 70.26 92.42 9.34
N PRO A 653 68.93 91.95 9.24
CA PRO A 653 68.17 90.86 10.04
C PRO A 653 67.08 89.83 9.39
N GLU A 654 66.26 89.02 10.18
CA GLU A 654 65.35 87.79 9.92
C GLU A 654 63.75 87.88 10.22
N GLY A 655 62.72 86.93 10.34
CA GLY A 655 62.31 85.44 10.48
C GLY A 655 60.73 85.16 10.19
N GLU A 656 59.81 84.15 10.49
CA GLU A 656 59.55 82.78 11.17
C GLU A 656 58.24 81.92 10.70
N GLU A 657 57.41 81.12 11.49
CA GLU A 657 56.47 79.94 11.07
C GLU A 657 54.96 79.67 11.64
N ASP A 658 54.37 78.41 11.77
CA ASP A 658 52.88 77.96 11.64
C ASP A 658 52.21 76.83 12.61
N ARG A 659 50.89 76.35 12.44
CA ARG A 659 50.13 75.01 12.77
C ARG A 659 48.69 75.10 13.50
N LEU A 660 47.67 74.16 13.72
CA LEU A 660 47.27 72.68 13.60
C LEU A 660 45.67 72.28 13.61
N HIS A 661 45.10 71.15 14.19
CA HIS A 661 43.72 70.50 13.91
C HIS A 661 42.95 69.56 14.98
N ALA A 662 41.58 69.26 14.99
CA ALA A 662 40.81 68.40 16.02
C ALA A 662 39.27 67.88 15.96
N TYR A 663 38.41 67.99 14.92
CA TYR A 663 36.91 68.13 15.05
C TYR A 663 35.93 66.96 15.41
N TYR A 664 36.17 65.68 15.08
CA TYR A 664 35.05 64.71 14.82
C TYR A 664 34.33 64.03 16.02
N VAL A 665 34.71 64.31 17.28
CA VAL A 665 34.15 63.63 18.47
C VAL A 665 32.66 63.92 18.71
N ILE A 666 32.17 65.06 18.22
CA ILE A 666 30.84 65.62 18.56
C ILE A 666 29.66 64.76 18.05
N LYS A 667 29.83 63.97 16.99
CA LYS A 667 28.70 63.35 16.27
C LYS A 667 27.99 62.21 17.03
N VAL A 668 28.59 61.67 18.09
CA VAL A 668 28.04 60.54 18.87
C VAL A 668 26.87 60.93 19.78
N ALA A 669 26.64 62.24 19.99
CA ALA A 669 25.66 62.71 20.98
C ALA A 669 24.18 62.57 20.58
N GLN A 670 23.85 62.41 19.29
CA GLN A 670 22.48 62.61 18.79
C GLN A 670 21.57 61.36 18.88
N GLU A 671 22.12 60.15 18.89
CA GLU A 671 21.34 58.89 18.89
C GLU A 671 20.64 58.59 20.25
N LYS A 672 20.83 59.44 21.26
CA LYS A 672 20.29 59.24 22.62
C LYS A 672 18.86 59.78 22.81
N GLU A 673 18.39 60.67 21.93
CA GLU A 673 17.11 61.39 22.11
C GLU A 673 15.90 60.64 21.54
N GLU A 674 16.10 59.77 20.53
CA GLU A 674 15.01 59.08 19.82
C GLU A 674 14.30 57.97 20.63
N LEU A 675 14.90 57.52 21.74
CA LEU A 675 14.31 56.48 22.60
C LEU A 675 13.22 57.02 23.54
N GLN A 676 13.16 58.34 23.78
CA GLN A 676 12.27 58.90 24.80
C GLN A 676 10.82 59.12 24.32
N ARG A 677 10.59 59.29 23.00
CA ARG A 677 9.24 59.48 22.41
C ARG A 677 8.34 58.23 22.34
N LYS A 678 8.73 57.12 22.98
CA LYS A 678 8.00 55.83 22.92
C LYS A 678 7.28 55.46 24.22
N GLY A 679 7.27 56.35 25.22
CA GLY A 679 6.52 56.16 26.47
C GLY A 679 5.05 56.61 26.38
N ASP A 680 4.82 57.79 25.83
CA ASP A 680 3.56 58.55 26.01
C ASP A 680 2.31 57.92 25.35
N ASP A 681 2.49 57.04 24.36
CA ASP A 681 1.41 56.39 23.58
C ASP A 681 0.62 55.30 24.34
N LEU A 682 1.04 54.92 25.55
CA LEU A 682 0.44 53.78 26.28
C LEU A 682 -0.68 54.18 27.25
N ASP A 683 -0.60 55.33 27.92
CA ASP A 683 -1.56 55.74 28.96
C ASP A 683 -2.96 56.07 28.40
N ALA A 684 -3.05 56.48 27.12
CA ALA A 684 -4.27 56.93 26.47
C ALA A 684 -5.39 55.86 26.32
N LYS A 685 -5.14 54.60 26.70
CA LYS A 685 -6.06 53.46 26.47
C LYS A 685 -7.00 53.11 27.64
N ILE A 686 -6.70 53.57 28.86
CA ILE A 686 -7.36 53.04 30.07
C ILE A 686 -8.81 53.54 30.24
N CYS A 687 -9.10 54.81 29.95
CA CYS A 687 -10.32 55.52 30.36
C CYS A 687 -11.64 55.16 29.61
N LYS A 688 -11.73 54.01 28.92
CA LYS A 688 -12.88 53.69 28.04
C LYS A 688 -13.90 52.68 28.58
N MET A 689 -13.55 51.79 29.52
CA MET A 689 -14.41 50.62 29.84
C MET A 689 -15.49 50.85 30.91
N GLU A 690 -15.50 51.98 31.61
CA GLU A 690 -16.26 52.13 32.86
C GLU A 690 -17.76 52.48 32.71
N LYS A 691 -18.33 52.48 31.48
CA LYS A 691 -19.65 53.11 31.21
C LYS A 691 -20.84 52.18 30.97
N GLU A 692 -20.67 50.87 30.84
CA GLU A 692 -21.69 50.00 30.22
C GLU A 692 -22.68 49.30 31.19
N ILE A 693 -22.50 49.42 32.52
CA ILE A 693 -23.08 48.48 33.50
C ILE A 693 -24.56 48.77 33.92
N HIS A 694 -25.14 49.93 33.57
CA HIS A 694 -26.20 50.55 34.39
C HIS A 694 -27.70 50.35 33.96
N ALA A 695 -28.06 49.33 33.16
CA ALA A 695 -29.24 49.43 32.27
C ALA A 695 -30.45 48.45 32.43
N LEU A 696 -30.54 47.54 33.42
CA LEU A 696 -31.27 46.26 33.22
C LEU A 696 -32.51 45.87 34.10
N GLU A 697 -32.99 46.65 35.08
CA GLU A 697 -33.78 46.06 36.21
C GLU A 697 -35.35 46.10 36.20
N ASN A 698 -36.06 46.71 35.23
CA ASN A 698 -37.27 47.49 35.58
C ASN A 698 -38.70 47.02 35.13
N THR A 699 -39.04 45.73 34.96
CA THR A 699 -40.19 45.32 34.07
C THR A 699 -41.26 44.29 34.54
N LEU A 700 -41.35 43.85 35.81
CA LEU A 700 -41.92 42.52 36.14
C LEU A 700 -43.47 42.31 36.28
N HIS A 701 -44.27 43.27 36.77
CA HIS A 701 -45.24 42.93 37.86
C HIS A 701 -46.73 42.56 37.53
N VAL A 702 -47.24 42.61 36.29
CA VAL A 702 -48.64 43.07 36.03
C VAL A 702 -49.82 42.06 36.13
N VAL A 703 -49.66 40.75 35.89
CA VAL A 703 -50.66 39.95 35.11
C VAL A 703 -51.87 39.30 35.84
N ASN A 704 -51.87 39.16 37.16
CA ASN A 704 -52.78 38.22 37.85
C ASN A 704 -54.25 38.67 37.94
N SER A 705 -55.08 38.39 36.90
CA SER A 705 -56.49 38.82 36.85
C SER A 705 -57.48 37.84 36.15
N HIS A 706 -58.78 38.15 36.30
CA HIS A 706 -60.04 37.65 35.70
C HIS A 706 -60.32 36.12 35.59
N ASN A 707 -59.36 35.24 35.85
CA ASN A 707 -59.36 33.86 35.34
C ASN A 707 -60.33 32.84 35.99
N SER A 708 -61.25 33.26 36.87
CA SER A 708 -61.89 32.38 37.87
C SER A 708 -63.27 31.80 37.53
N THR A 709 -64.16 32.54 36.85
CA THR A 709 -65.62 32.25 36.89
C THR A 709 -66.11 31.28 35.81
N TYR A 710 -65.52 31.32 34.61
CA TYR A 710 -65.93 30.50 33.45
C TYR A 710 -65.68 28.99 33.64
N ARG A 711 -64.95 28.61 34.69
CA ARG A 711 -64.46 27.25 34.96
C ARG A 711 -65.48 26.31 35.63
N ARG A 712 -66.78 26.65 35.64
CA ARG A 712 -67.77 26.04 36.57
C ARG A 712 -69.11 25.56 35.96
N SER A 713 -69.24 25.50 34.63
CA SER A 713 -70.48 25.05 33.95
C SER A 713 -70.29 23.92 32.92
N PHE A 714 -69.10 23.76 32.33
CA PHE A 714 -68.78 22.61 31.46
C PHE A 714 -68.05 21.49 32.24
N GLN A 715 -68.58 21.15 33.41
CA GLN A 715 -68.04 20.07 34.23
C GLN A 715 -68.42 18.71 33.61
N LYS A 716 -67.50 17.75 33.64
CA LYS A 716 -67.62 16.49 32.87
C LYS A 716 -68.53 15.48 33.57
N VAL A 717 -69.16 14.60 32.76
CA VAL A 717 -69.79 13.35 33.22
C VAL A 717 -68.81 12.58 34.13
N ALA A 718 -69.31 12.00 35.23
CA ALA A 718 -68.50 11.37 36.25
C ALA A 718 -67.53 10.31 35.70
N GLU A 719 -66.30 10.30 36.22
CA GLU A 719 -65.14 9.69 35.54
C GLU A 719 -65.14 8.16 35.50
N SER A 720 -66.09 7.52 36.21
CA SER A 720 -66.30 6.08 36.27
C SER A 720 -67.25 5.51 35.21
N SER A 721 -67.95 6.35 34.42
CA SER A 721 -68.81 5.85 33.35
C SER A 721 -68.00 5.29 32.17
N LYS A 722 -68.43 4.15 31.61
CA LYS A 722 -67.83 3.57 30.39
C LYS A 722 -67.86 4.57 29.23
N GLU A 723 -68.98 5.27 29.05
CA GLU A 723 -69.14 6.29 28.02
C GLU A 723 -68.19 7.47 28.22
N PHE A 724 -67.84 7.81 29.47
CA PHE A 724 -66.85 8.84 29.74
C PHE A 724 -65.42 8.37 29.44
N GLN A 725 -65.09 7.10 29.72
CA GLN A 725 -63.78 6.53 29.37
C GLN A 725 -63.61 6.34 27.86
N GLU A 726 -64.66 5.96 27.14
CA GLU A 726 -64.69 5.95 25.68
C GLU A 726 -64.64 7.37 25.11
N LYS A 727 -65.38 8.32 25.70
CA LYS A 727 -65.26 9.75 25.36
C LYS A 727 -63.86 10.28 25.59
N LEU A 728 -63.16 9.91 26.67
CA LEU A 728 -61.76 10.30 26.88
C LEU A 728 -60.85 9.73 25.78
N LYS A 729 -60.94 8.42 25.51
CA LYS A 729 -60.16 7.77 24.43
C LYS A 729 -60.45 8.40 23.06
N LEU A 730 -61.70 8.75 22.77
CA LEU A 730 -62.10 9.42 21.54
C LEU A 730 -61.72 10.91 21.53
N GLU A 731 -61.73 11.62 22.66
CA GLU A 731 -61.23 13.00 22.79
C GLU A 731 -59.71 13.05 22.63
N GLU A 732 -58.97 12.07 23.15
CA GLU A 732 -57.52 11.93 23.00
C GLU A 732 -57.14 11.53 21.56
N GLN A 733 -57.83 10.56 20.97
CA GLN A 733 -57.65 10.22 19.55
C GLN A 733 -58.01 11.41 18.65
N LYS A 734 -59.12 12.11 18.92
CA LYS A 734 -59.50 13.33 18.21
C LYS A 734 -58.46 14.42 18.37
N LYS A 735 -57.97 14.71 19.58
CA LYS A 735 -56.89 15.68 19.81
C LYS A 735 -55.60 15.28 19.10
N ALA A 736 -55.17 14.02 19.19
CA ALA A 736 -54.00 13.52 18.49
C ALA A 736 -54.15 13.61 16.97
N VAL A 737 -55.36 13.42 16.43
CA VAL A 737 -55.68 13.62 15.00
C VAL A 737 -55.74 15.11 14.65
N GLU A 738 -56.30 15.97 15.49
CA GLU A 738 -56.35 17.42 15.28
C GLU A 738 -54.96 18.08 15.37
N GLU A 739 -54.11 17.66 16.31
CA GLU A 739 -52.69 18.01 16.42
C GLU A 739 -51.95 17.57 15.15
N LYS A 740 -52.10 16.30 14.74
CA LYS A 740 -51.51 15.79 13.48
C LYS A 740 -52.06 16.51 12.25
N CYS A 741 -53.32 16.95 12.26
CA CYS A 741 -53.92 17.73 11.17
C CYS A 741 -53.48 19.20 11.19
N LYS A 742 -53.28 19.84 12.35
CA LYS A 742 -52.71 21.19 12.48
C LYS A 742 -51.25 21.21 12.07
N HIS A 743 -50.47 20.23 12.54
CA HIS A 743 -49.08 20.04 12.14
C HIS A 743 -48.99 19.73 10.63
N LYS A 744 -49.82 18.84 10.08
CA LYS A 744 -49.89 18.63 8.62
C LYS A 744 -50.34 19.88 7.86
N ARG A 745 -51.29 20.68 8.36
CA ARG A 745 -51.69 21.97 7.73
C ARG A 745 -50.65 23.07 7.87
N ARG A 746 -49.74 22.98 8.85
CA ARG A 746 -48.56 23.86 8.95
C ARG A 746 -47.50 23.38 7.97
N CYS A 747 -47.12 22.11 8.02
CA CYS A 747 -46.20 21.46 7.09
C CYS A 747 -46.64 21.59 5.63
N ILE A 748 -47.93 21.52 5.30
CA ILE A 748 -48.44 21.78 3.95
C ILE A 748 -48.24 23.25 3.55
N ARG A 749 -48.42 24.22 4.45
CA ARG A 749 -48.15 25.64 4.15
C ARG A 749 -46.66 25.93 4.07
N GLU A 750 -45.88 25.44 5.02
CA GLU A 750 -44.41 25.47 5.00
C GLU A 750 -43.88 24.88 3.69
N LEU A 751 -44.40 23.73 3.24
CA LEU A 751 -44.06 23.12 1.94
C LEU A 751 -44.62 23.88 0.72
N GLN A 752 -45.77 24.54 0.83
CA GLN A 752 -46.31 25.39 -0.25
C GLN A 752 -45.49 26.68 -0.41
N GLU A 753 -45.09 27.30 0.69
CA GLU A 753 -44.17 28.44 0.73
C GLU A 753 -42.78 28.01 0.24
N ASP A 754 -42.25 26.86 0.67
CA ASP A 754 -40.99 26.29 0.17
C ASP A 754 -41.03 25.93 -1.32
N LEU A 755 -42.17 25.45 -1.84
CA LEU A 755 -42.35 25.20 -3.27
C LEU A 755 -42.52 26.51 -4.05
N GLN A 756 -43.21 27.50 -3.51
CA GLN A 756 -43.37 28.81 -4.16
C GLN A 756 -42.04 29.58 -4.19
N ASN A 757 -41.25 29.50 -3.12
CA ASN A 757 -39.89 30.04 -3.04
C ASN A 757 -38.93 29.32 -4.00
N ARG A 758 -38.96 27.97 -4.06
CA ARG A 758 -38.15 27.21 -5.02
C ARG A 758 -38.58 27.41 -6.46
N ASN A 759 -39.88 27.56 -6.74
CA ASN A 759 -40.37 27.90 -8.08
C ASN A 759 -39.94 29.32 -8.46
N GLY A 760 -40.04 30.30 -7.56
CA GLY A 760 -39.55 31.66 -7.81
C GLY A 760 -38.03 31.71 -8.07
N ALA A 761 -37.26 30.90 -7.35
CA ALA A 761 -35.81 30.72 -7.57
C ALA A 761 -35.51 30.01 -8.90
N LEU A 762 -36.28 28.98 -9.25
CA LEU A 762 -36.20 28.30 -10.55
C LEU A 762 -36.53 29.28 -11.70
N ASP A 763 -37.60 30.07 -11.56
CA ASP A 763 -37.99 31.08 -12.54
C ASP A 763 -36.91 32.16 -12.71
N THR A 764 -36.16 32.53 -11.66
CA THR A 764 -34.99 33.41 -11.81
C THR A 764 -33.86 32.73 -12.56
N VAL A 765 -33.51 31.48 -12.21
CA VAL A 765 -32.44 30.73 -12.88
C VAL A 765 -32.78 30.46 -14.35
N VAL A 766 -34.03 30.15 -14.69
CA VAL A 766 -34.49 29.98 -16.08
C VAL A 766 -34.42 31.30 -16.86
N ARG A 767 -34.76 32.44 -16.24
CA ARG A 767 -34.57 33.76 -16.88
C ARG A 767 -33.10 34.12 -17.07
N GLU A 768 -32.24 33.79 -16.11
CA GLU A 768 -30.79 33.95 -16.24
C GLU A 768 -30.25 33.05 -17.36
N GLU A 769 -30.65 31.78 -17.42
CA GLU A 769 -30.28 30.82 -18.46
C GLU A 769 -30.70 31.28 -19.86
N VAL A 770 -31.93 31.78 -20.02
CA VAL A 770 -32.39 32.39 -21.28
C VAL A 770 -31.51 33.60 -21.64
N SER A 771 -31.26 34.51 -20.69
CA SER A 771 -30.43 35.69 -20.94
C SER A 771 -28.96 35.37 -21.24
N LEU A 772 -28.48 34.18 -20.84
CA LEU A 772 -27.13 33.69 -21.15
C LEU A 772 -27.10 32.97 -22.50
N LYS A 773 -28.17 32.26 -22.87
CA LYS A 773 -28.35 31.70 -24.23
C LYS A 773 -28.44 32.81 -25.28
N GLU A 774 -29.24 33.86 -25.02
CA GLU A 774 -29.33 35.03 -25.90
C GLU A 774 -27.95 35.66 -26.14
N LYS A 775 -27.17 35.92 -25.08
CA LYS A 775 -25.79 36.42 -25.20
C LYS A 775 -24.84 35.44 -25.88
N MET A 776 -25.03 34.13 -25.69
CA MET A 776 -24.24 33.10 -26.36
C MET A 776 -24.54 33.08 -27.86
N ASP A 777 -25.81 33.18 -28.26
CA ASP A 777 -26.24 33.23 -29.66
C ASP A 777 -25.83 34.55 -30.34
N GLU A 778 -25.86 35.67 -29.61
CA GLU A 778 -25.25 36.95 -30.04
C GLU A 778 -23.76 36.79 -30.35
N ILE A 779 -22.97 36.24 -29.41
CA ILE A 779 -21.54 35.99 -29.60
C ILE A 779 -21.29 34.97 -30.73
N GLN A 780 -22.11 33.92 -30.82
CA GLN A 780 -22.06 32.93 -31.91
C GLN A 780 -22.30 33.61 -33.26
N SER A 781 -23.27 34.53 -33.35
CA SER A 781 -23.54 35.30 -34.57
C SER A 781 -22.36 36.19 -34.96
N GLN A 782 -21.75 36.90 -34.01
CA GLN A 782 -20.55 37.73 -34.21
C GLN A 782 -19.37 36.89 -34.69
N ILE A 783 -19.15 35.70 -34.10
CA ILE A 783 -18.12 34.74 -34.54
C ILE A 783 -18.39 34.28 -35.98
N THR A 784 -19.64 34.00 -36.37
CA THR A 784 -19.94 33.62 -37.77
C THR A 784 -19.79 34.78 -38.76
N ALA A 785 -20.03 36.02 -38.34
CA ALA A 785 -19.78 37.21 -39.15
C ALA A 785 -18.26 37.41 -39.36
N LEU A 786 -17.48 37.47 -38.28
CA LEU A 786 -16.02 37.62 -38.34
C LEU A 786 -15.34 36.49 -39.14
N ASN A 787 -15.83 35.25 -39.07
CA ASN A 787 -15.32 34.17 -39.90
C ASN A 787 -15.64 34.34 -41.39
N LYS A 788 -16.84 34.84 -41.75
CA LYS A 788 -17.17 35.19 -43.14
C LYS A 788 -16.28 36.33 -43.64
N ASP A 789 -16.09 37.37 -42.83
CA ASP A 789 -15.21 38.49 -43.17
C ASP A 789 -13.77 38.02 -43.38
N LEU A 790 -13.22 37.21 -42.46
CA LEU A 790 -11.91 36.59 -42.60
C LEU A 790 -11.78 35.70 -43.86
N SER A 791 -12.82 34.94 -44.24
CA SER A 791 -12.80 34.22 -45.52
C SER A 791 -12.78 35.17 -46.72
N SER A 792 -13.58 36.25 -46.70
CA SER A 792 -13.59 37.24 -47.78
C SER A 792 -12.26 37.96 -47.92
N GLN A 793 -11.59 38.27 -46.79
CA GLN A 793 -10.27 38.90 -46.78
C GLN A 793 -9.19 37.94 -47.27
N LYS A 794 -9.24 36.66 -46.88
CA LYS A 794 -8.35 35.62 -47.44
C LYS A 794 -8.52 35.51 -48.95
N GLU A 795 -9.76 35.45 -49.46
CA GLU A 795 -10.00 35.40 -50.92
C GLU A 795 -9.57 36.67 -51.67
N LYS A 796 -9.62 37.85 -51.04
CA LYS A 796 -9.08 39.10 -51.62
C LYS A 796 -7.56 39.05 -51.68
N LEU A 797 -6.92 38.65 -50.57
CA LEU A 797 -5.46 38.50 -50.46
C LEU A 797 -4.93 37.46 -51.47
N ASP A 798 -5.64 36.34 -51.61
CA ASP A 798 -5.35 35.30 -52.62
C ASP A 798 -5.48 35.81 -54.06
N ARG A 799 -6.45 36.68 -54.34
CA ARG A 799 -6.60 37.32 -55.66
C ARG A 799 -5.44 38.28 -55.94
N VAL A 800 -5.12 39.16 -54.99
CA VAL A 800 -3.98 40.09 -55.08
C VAL A 800 -2.66 39.33 -55.25
N ASN A 801 -2.39 38.29 -54.46
CA ASN A 801 -1.19 37.45 -54.62
C ASN A 801 -1.13 36.77 -56.00
N LYS A 802 -2.27 36.34 -56.57
CA LYS A 802 -2.36 35.77 -57.92
C LYS A 802 -2.22 36.83 -59.03
N GLU A 803 -2.32 38.11 -58.71
CA GLU A 803 -2.12 39.23 -59.64
C GLU A 803 -0.70 39.80 -59.52
N CYS A 804 -0.19 40.07 -58.31
CA CYS A 804 1.21 40.43 -58.10
C CYS A 804 2.16 39.36 -58.66
N SER A 805 1.88 38.07 -58.44
CA SER A 805 2.69 36.99 -59.04
C SER A 805 2.53 36.80 -60.56
N LYS A 806 1.48 37.36 -61.19
CA LYS A 806 1.41 37.50 -62.66
C LYS A 806 2.25 38.70 -63.12
N LEU A 807 2.16 39.83 -62.43
CA LEU A 807 2.91 41.04 -62.73
C LEU A 807 4.42 40.83 -62.60
N SER A 808 4.90 40.19 -61.52
CA SER A 808 6.29 39.73 -61.36
C SER A 808 6.76 38.85 -62.53
N LYS A 809 5.95 37.86 -62.92
CA LYS A 809 6.27 37.01 -64.09
C LYS A 809 6.30 37.82 -65.40
N GLY A 810 5.42 38.81 -65.54
CA GLY A 810 5.42 39.77 -66.64
C GLY A 810 6.73 40.56 -66.70
N ILE A 811 7.11 41.19 -65.59
CA ILE A 811 8.36 41.96 -65.46
C ILE A 811 9.58 41.09 -65.84
N ARG A 812 9.73 39.91 -65.22
CA ARG A 812 10.80 38.94 -65.53
C ARG A 812 10.80 38.46 -66.98
N SER A 813 9.63 38.32 -67.61
CA SER A 813 9.52 37.95 -69.02
C SER A 813 9.92 39.09 -69.97
N SER A 814 9.66 40.34 -69.59
CA SER A 814 10.06 41.52 -70.37
C SER A 814 11.55 41.86 -70.25
N SER A 815 12.17 41.58 -69.10
CA SER A 815 13.61 41.74 -68.88
C SER A 815 14.45 40.53 -69.33
N ASN A 816 13.80 39.42 -69.70
CA ASN A 816 14.41 38.16 -70.15
C ASN A 816 15.38 37.52 -69.12
N THR A 817 15.13 37.74 -67.82
CA THR A 817 15.98 37.26 -66.70
C THR A 817 15.22 36.33 -65.76
N LYS A 818 15.89 35.29 -65.26
CA LYS A 818 15.31 34.33 -64.28
C LYS A 818 15.40 34.77 -62.82
N GLY A 819 16.22 35.77 -62.51
CA GLY A 819 16.33 36.38 -61.18
C GLY A 819 15.36 37.54 -60.97
N GLU A 820 15.34 38.07 -59.74
CA GLU A 820 14.62 39.31 -59.41
C GLU A 820 15.18 40.50 -60.19
N THR A 821 14.30 41.36 -60.68
CA THR A 821 14.67 42.63 -61.32
C THR A 821 14.74 43.76 -60.27
N PRO A 822 15.46 44.87 -60.52
CA PRO A 822 15.50 45.99 -59.57
C PRO A 822 14.12 46.64 -59.38
N GLU A 823 13.23 46.58 -60.38
CA GLU A 823 11.85 47.06 -60.30
C GLU A 823 11.01 46.24 -59.32
N GLU A 824 11.15 44.91 -59.33
CA GLU A 824 10.47 44.05 -58.34
C GLU A 824 10.94 44.36 -56.92
N ARG A 825 12.23 44.66 -56.74
CA ARG A 825 12.79 45.03 -55.43
C ARG A 825 12.27 46.38 -54.94
N ASP A 826 12.11 47.37 -55.83
CA ASP A 826 11.51 48.65 -55.45
C ASP A 826 10.00 48.55 -55.17
N ILE A 827 9.27 47.68 -55.91
CA ILE A 827 7.87 47.35 -55.59
C ILE A 827 7.77 46.78 -54.17
N VAL A 828 8.56 45.75 -53.84
CA VAL A 828 8.60 45.16 -52.49
C VAL A 828 9.04 46.19 -51.43
N LEU A 829 9.95 47.11 -51.75
CA LEU A 829 10.37 48.20 -50.85
C LEU A 829 9.26 49.24 -50.60
N ARG A 830 8.38 49.48 -51.57
CA ARG A 830 7.19 50.34 -51.40
C ARG A 830 6.11 49.61 -50.61
N GLU A 831 5.82 48.36 -50.95
CA GLU A 831 4.89 47.50 -50.20
C GLU A 831 5.29 47.40 -48.72
N LEU A 832 6.57 47.21 -48.40
CA LEU A 832 7.09 47.20 -47.02
C LEU A 832 6.97 48.56 -46.31
N LYS A 833 7.10 49.69 -47.03
CA LYS A 833 6.92 51.04 -46.46
C LYS A 833 5.45 51.34 -46.18
N ASP A 834 4.56 51.00 -47.09
CA ASP A 834 3.12 51.24 -46.94
C ASP A 834 2.47 50.23 -45.98
N PHE A 835 2.99 49.00 -45.89
CA PHE A 835 2.70 48.09 -44.77
C PHE A 835 3.12 48.68 -43.43
N ASN A 836 4.34 49.22 -43.30
CA ASN A 836 4.78 49.91 -42.07
C ASN A 836 3.91 51.12 -41.73
N ARG A 837 3.50 51.93 -42.71
CA ARG A 837 2.53 53.02 -42.50
C ARG A 837 1.19 52.51 -41.99
N THR A 838 0.67 51.44 -42.59
CA THR A 838 -0.62 50.83 -42.20
C THR A 838 -0.54 50.26 -40.79
N VAL A 839 0.54 49.55 -40.45
CA VAL A 839 0.79 49.03 -39.09
C VAL A 839 0.92 50.17 -38.07
N ASN A 840 1.67 51.24 -38.38
CA ASN A 840 1.78 52.41 -37.50
C ASN A 840 0.45 53.14 -37.30
N ASN A 841 -0.39 53.24 -38.34
CA ASN A 841 -1.73 53.82 -38.23
C ASN A 841 -2.64 52.96 -37.33
N MET A 842 -2.68 51.63 -37.53
CA MET A 842 -3.41 50.73 -36.63
C MET A 842 -2.89 50.78 -35.19
N LEU A 843 -1.57 50.99 -35.00
CA LEU A 843 -0.98 51.19 -33.68
C LEU A 843 -1.47 52.49 -33.03
N LEU A 844 -1.61 53.57 -33.80
CA LEU A 844 -2.12 54.86 -33.34
C LEU A 844 -3.62 54.81 -33.02
N GLU A 845 -4.42 54.10 -33.81
CA GLU A 845 -5.84 53.84 -33.53
C GLU A 845 -6.01 52.99 -32.25
N ALA A 846 -5.25 51.90 -32.10
CA ALA A 846 -5.27 51.09 -30.88
C ALA A 846 -4.80 51.86 -29.62
N ILE A 847 -3.90 52.84 -29.76
CA ILE A 847 -3.51 53.76 -28.67
C ILE A 847 -4.61 54.80 -28.35
N ALA A 848 -5.46 55.13 -29.32
CA ALA A 848 -6.59 56.05 -29.11
C ALA A 848 -7.76 55.36 -28.41
N ASP A 849 -8.12 54.14 -28.83
CA ASP A 849 -9.20 53.35 -28.23
C ASP A 849 -8.83 52.80 -26.84
N HIS A 850 -7.54 52.53 -26.59
CA HIS A 850 -7.04 51.96 -25.34
C HIS A 850 -5.88 52.81 -24.77
N PRO A 851 -6.16 53.93 -24.08
CA PRO A 851 -5.13 54.88 -23.62
C PRO A 851 -4.10 54.26 -22.66
N ASP A 852 -4.46 53.19 -21.96
CA ASP A 852 -3.58 52.43 -21.05
C ASP A 852 -2.36 51.83 -21.77
N LEU A 853 -2.52 51.47 -23.06
CA LEU A 853 -1.44 50.90 -23.89
C LEU A 853 -0.40 51.94 -24.33
N LYS A 854 -0.71 53.24 -24.18
CA LYS A 854 0.15 54.34 -24.66
C LYS A 854 1.53 54.33 -24.02
N SER A 855 1.63 54.01 -22.72
CA SER A 855 2.90 53.94 -21.98
C SER A 855 3.81 52.79 -22.44
N PRO A 856 3.39 51.51 -22.43
CA PRO A 856 4.25 50.41 -22.88
C PRO A 856 4.68 50.53 -24.36
N VAL A 857 3.79 51.02 -25.25
CA VAL A 857 4.15 51.20 -26.67
C VAL A 857 5.16 52.34 -26.86
N PHE A 858 5.02 53.48 -26.18
CA PHE A 858 6.06 54.52 -26.24
C PHE A 858 7.40 54.05 -25.68
N SER A 859 7.38 53.27 -24.59
CA SER A 859 8.62 52.78 -23.95
C SER A 859 9.44 51.81 -24.83
N THR A 860 8.78 51.08 -25.74
CA THR A 860 9.41 50.06 -26.58
C THR A 860 9.94 50.60 -27.92
N PHE A 861 9.31 51.63 -28.50
CA PHE A 861 9.73 52.22 -29.78
C PHE A 861 10.70 53.41 -29.66
N ALA A 862 10.86 53.99 -28.46
CA ALA A 862 11.73 55.15 -28.22
C ALA A 862 13.20 55.05 -28.71
N PRO A 863 13.88 53.88 -28.72
CA PRO A 863 15.28 53.80 -29.17
C PRO A 863 15.49 53.99 -30.69
N CYS A 864 14.44 53.87 -31.51
CA CYS A 864 14.59 53.54 -32.94
C CYS A 864 13.96 54.54 -33.93
N ALA A 865 13.87 55.84 -33.59
CA ALA A 865 13.45 56.86 -34.56
C ALA A 865 14.10 58.25 -34.37
N ARG A 866 15.24 58.49 -35.05
CA ARG A 866 15.67 59.85 -35.46
C ARG A 866 15.50 59.98 -36.97
N VAL A 867 14.35 60.50 -37.43
CA VAL A 867 14.14 61.19 -38.73
C VAL A 867 12.71 61.77 -38.77
N TYR A 868 12.50 62.83 -39.53
CA TYR A 868 11.27 63.64 -39.58
C TYR A 868 10.10 62.97 -40.33
N VAL A 869 8.85 63.33 -39.98
CA VAL A 869 7.95 64.16 -40.83
C VAL A 869 6.66 64.59 -40.06
N CYS A 870 6.01 65.63 -40.56
CA CYS A 870 5.01 66.53 -39.96
C CYS A 870 3.77 65.96 -39.22
N VAL A 871 3.27 66.80 -38.32
CA VAL A 871 1.93 66.79 -37.70
C VAL A 871 0.88 67.34 -38.66
N TYR A 872 -0.34 66.80 -38.63
CA TYR A 872 -1.58 67.52 -38.94
C TYR A 872 -2.72 67.06 -38.02
N ALA A 873 -3.55 68.01 -37.58
CA ALA A 873 -4.87 67.83 -36.97
C ALA A 873 -5.83 68.81 -37.67
N PRO A 874 -7.17 68.62 -37.67
CA PRO A 874 -7.95 69.23 -36.57
C PRO A 874 -9.36 68.64 -36.24
N ARG A 875 -9.80 68.93 -35.00
CA ARG A 875 -11.16 69.35 -34.54
C ARG A 875 -12.42 68.46 -34.71
N SER A 876 -13.23 68.55 -33.65
CA SER A 876 -14.63 68.11 -33.46
C SER A 876 -15.67 69.11 -34.00
N VAL A 877 -16.97 68.71 -34.03
CA VAL A 877 -18.14 69.55 -33.65
C VAL A 877 -19.42 68.68 -33.45
N ASP A 878 -20.26 69.17 -32.53
CA ASP A 878 -21.66 68.91 -32.09
C ASP A 878 -22.73 68.22 -32.98
N SER A 879 -24.00 67.98 -32.54
CA SER A 879 -24.64 67.61 -31.23
C SER A 879 -26.18 67.48 -31.41
N ALA A 880 -26.84 66.52 -30.70
CA ALA A 880 -28.31 66.38 -30.52
C ALA A 880 -29.16 66.15 -31.83
N ALA A 881 -30.46 65.83 -31.85
CA ALA A 881 -31.57 65.69 -30.88
C ALA A 881 -32.71 64.80 -31.52
N SER A 882 -33.77 64.28 -30.86
CA SER A 882 -34.03 63.79 -29.49
C SER A 882 -35.47 63.18 -29.37
N SER A 883 -35.70 62.25 -28.43
CA SER A 883 -37.02 61.74 -27.93
C SER A 883 -37.88 60.80 -28.84
N GLY A 884 -38.66 59.84 -28.30
CA GLY A 884 -38.70 59.31 -26.92
C GLY A 884 -39.91 58.41 -26.57
N SER A 885 -39.82 57.64 -25.46
CA SER A 885 -40.88 56.97 -24.65
C SER A 885 -41.83 55.95 -25.34
N ARG A 886 -42.13 54.74 -24.82
CA ARG A 886 -42.36 54.30 -23.41
C ARG A 886 -42.11 52.78 -23.19
N THR A 887 -41.70 52.42 -21.96
CA THR A 887 -41.97 51.17 -21.16
C THR A 887 -42.00 49.78 -21.86
N ALA A 888 -41.38 48.71 -21.32
CA ALA A 888 -41.52 48.27 -19.92
C ALA A 888 -40.46 47.24 -19.40
N LEU A 889 -40.32 47.18 -18.06
CA LEU A 889 -39.91 46.04 -17.21
C LEU A 889 -38.54 45.32 -17.38
N SER A 890 -37.61 45.57 -16.45
CA SER A 890 -37.03 44.53 -15.56
C SER A 890 -36.27 45.16 -14.35
N CYS A 891 -35.97 44.36 -13.33
CA CYS A 891 -35.30 44.72 -12.05
C CYS A 891 -34.28 43.61 -11.66
N SER A 892 -33.33 43.73 -10.72
CA SER A 892 -33.01 44.82 -9.78
C SER A 892 -31.52 44.81 -9.32
N VAL A 893 -30.97 46.01 -9.19
CA VAL A 893 -30.03 46.56 -8.17
C VAL A 893 -29.23 45.61 -7.22
N ARG A 894 -27.92 45.88 -7.12
CA ARG A 894 -27.05 45.66 -5.92
C ARG A 894 -26.83 46.99 -5.16
N MET A 895 -26.68 46.97 -3.84
CA MET A 895 -25.88 47.90 -2.98
C MET A 895 -25.69 47.21 -1.60
N LEU A 896 -24.48 46.84 -1.18
CA LEU A 896 -23.50 47.56 -0.32
C LEU A 896 -23.76 47.57 1.22
N ASP A 897 -22.81 46.91 1.90
CA ASP A 897 -22.02 47.36 3.06
C ASP A 897 -22.41 47.24 4.57
N LEU A 898 -21.43 46.65 5.28
CA LEU A 898 -20.86 46.90 6.62
C LEU A 898 -21.53 46.44 7.96
N SER A 899 -20.91 45.39 8.52
CA SER A 899 -20.11 45.39 9.78
C SER A 899 -20.66 44.85 11.13
N LEU A 900 -20.07 43.70 11.55
CA LEU A 900 -19.48 43.36 12.88
C LEU A 900 -20.38 43.38 14.16
N PRO A 901 -19.90 42.93 15.37
CA PRO A 901 -18.66 42.22 15.77
C PRO A 901 -18.91 40.72 16.18
N VAL A 902 -17.96 39.75 16.16
CA VAL A 902 -16.64 39.59 16.86
C VAL A 902 -16.80 39.45 18.39
N ALA A 903 -16.15 38.51 19.13
CA ALA A 903 -15.06 37.55 18.83
C ALA A 903 -15.59 36.10 18.60
N SER A 904 -14.97 34.94 18.92
CA SER A 904 -13.71 34.53 19.62
C SER A 904 -13.34 33.09 19.13
N SER A 905 -12.10 32.58 19.01
CA SER A 905 -10.81 32.76 19.73
C SER A 905 -10.72 31.99 21.06
N PRO A 906 -9.59 31.33 21.42
CA PRO A 906 -8.30 31.12 20.72
C PRO A 906 -8.36 29.82 19.85
N VAL A 907 -7.37 28.92 19.59
CA VAL A 907 -5.96 28.59 19.94
C VAL A 907 -5.39 27.73 18.76
N ALA A 908 -4.09 27.47 18.49
CA ALA A 908 -2.80 27.88 19.07
C ALA A 908 -1.62 27.78 18.05
N THR A 909 -0.49 28.39 18.45
CA THR A 909 0.97 28.28 18.11
C THR A 909 1.59 27.10 17.31
N PRO A 910 2.78 27.28 16.67
CA PRO A 910 3.33 28.54 16.10
C PRO A 910 4.25 28.43 14.84
N SER A 911 4.67 29.61 14.34
CA SER A 911 5.98 29.93 13.71
C SER A 911 6.20 29.80 12.17
N PRO A 912 7.10 30.63 11.56
CA PRO A 912 6.86 31.20 10.22
C PRO A 912 8.08 31.17 9.25
N ARG A 913 8.03 32.00 8.19
CA ARG A 913 8.98 32.06 7.04
C ARG A 913 9.11 33.49 6.49
N ASN A 914 10.34 33.98 6.23
CA ASN A 914 10.74 34.94 5.15
C ASN A 914 12.21 35.44 5.34
N SER A 915 12.69 36.40 4.52
CA SER A 915 14.10 36.38 4.03
C SER A 915 14.75 37.73 3.62
N TYR A 916 16.08 37.84 3.84
CA TYR A 916 17.07 38.79 3.24
C TYR A 916 16.95 40.30 3.61
N PRO A 917 17.94 41.21 3.33
CA PRO A 917 19.28 41.07 2.69
C PRO A 917 20.48 41.81 3.39
N ALA A 918 21.67 41.75 2.73
CA ALA A 918 22.71 42.81 2.58
C ALA A 918 23.94 43.02 3.54
N SER A 919 25.13 42.72 2.98
CA SER A 919 26.41 43.51 2.92
C SER A 919 27.38 43.77 4.10
N ALA A 920 28.66 43.36 3.86
CA ALA A 920 29.93 44.14 3.99
C ALA A 920 31.00 43.82 5.10
N SER A 921 32.17 43.34 4.62
CA SER A 921 33.56 43.72 5.00
C SER A 921 34.41 42.97 6.08
N SER A 922 35.28 42.08 5.58
CA SER A 922 36.77 42.11 5.76
C SER A 922 37.52 41.21 6.80
N GLN A 923 38.69 40.75 6.32
CA GLN A 923 39.95 40.32 6.99
C GLN A 923 40.08 39.00 7.82
N LYS A 924 40.88 38.09 7.21
CA LYS A 924 42.08 37.39 7.75
C LYS A 924 41.99 36.14 8.65
N ARG A 925 42.59 35.08 8.07
CA ARG A 925 43.73 34.24 8.55
C ARG A 925 43.46 32.84 9.15
N LYS A 926 44.08 31.89 8.44
CA LYS A 926 44.90 30.74 8.88
C LYS A 926 44.22 29.45 9.36
N SER A 927 44.72 28.37 8.78
CA SER A 927 44.87 26.99 9.28
C SER A 927 45.56 26.93 10.66
N PRO A 928 45.39 25.83 11.42
CA PRO A 928 46.14 24.59 11.13
C PRO A 928 45.56 23.72 10.01
#